data_AF-A0A3L7SCZ0-F1
#
_entry.id   AF-A0A3L7SCZ0-F1
#
_cell.length_a   1.000
_cell.length_b   1.000
_cell.length_c   1.000
_cell.angle_alpha   90.00
_cell.angle_beta   90.00
_cell.angle_gamma   90.00
#
_symmetry.space_group_name_H-M   'P 1'
#
loop_
_entity.id
_entity.type
_entity.pdbx_description
1 polymer ?
#
loop_
_entity_poly.entity_id
_entity_poly.type
_entity_poly.pdbx_seq_one_letter_code
_entity_poly.pdbx_strand_id
1 'polypeptide(L)'
;MCDSTARVCSRRASGTRHSCERRLPDVTFGGLRFPWQKVRESPMEVLSQSEALERLARATDLVGVVLYDVDLSAKEISGRRFETAVFTSVPLDKARLTGCSFKECSLTSGGLTAATLTGSRFYRTTFADVSLAGATLQDSSFDACSIATGSFAGSVVSRSKFHGTNLVQTALANARFQECSFLNAAVVESDLSGSTWHGCIVDGTLLGQCRGTAVSFAKATVRNGLFAASTLERADFTDADCACVRFAEGAITEADFTNATLTECHFFNTNLSESDFTQARFSGGAMSGCDLRGAKLPAVCDGFKLPDCDMRGLVLSGTSFKGAFLQGANLEGADLSGCDLSAAVFDRCRLVSANLRDANIEGASFLGTDLTAADLTAAKGQRAAFRKATLSDAVLVETDLTRADLSLAIFSGIQLAASSLDGARFEQADFRRFSAGKRTFKAAEFVGCDLSGADFGDTVLEEMSFEGCRLVGVDFRGSRQDRTVFRGADLTDADFTGSTVEWGEFDGARLTRTAFGGVRFHRTCFDGMPLRDAVLTNAAFVACELRGVDLAGLDLSRIDFRDSQMQGVSLMEANLAGANLSRCNLGGGTLARALFVNCVADNADFTAALLEGADFRAASLPQASFVGVNAPWAIFAGCNLGQSNWTGARVTGARFDQTTLAFADFSGANVEGAVFARADLSGANLHNISDTRADWSEAKLNRVRRTDKDRLEAENWVRRPRRA
;
A
#
# COMPACT_ATOMS: atom_id res chain seq x y z
N MET A 1 -30.17 26.87 2.73
CA MET A 1 -30.86 28.12 3.10
C MET A 1 -31.81 28.49 1.97
N CYS A 2 -33.13 28.39 2.19
CA CYS A 2 -34.16 28.96 1.34
C CYS A 2 -35.14 29.71 2.23
N ASP A 3 -35.39 30.96 1.88
CA ASP A 3 -36.09 31.98 2.67
C ASP A 3 -37.60 31.76 2.62
N SER A 4 -38.22 31.70 3.79
CA SER A 4 -39.65 31.48 3.99
C SER A 4 -40.35 32.82 4.25
N THR A 5 -41.22 33.26 3.33
CA THR A 5 -42.23 34.27 3.66
C THR A 5 -43.58 33.87 3.10
N ALA A 6 -44.37 33.18 3.92
CA ALA A 6 -45.81 33.11 3.76
C ALA A 6 -46.43 34.46 4.15
N ARG A 7 -47.12 35.14 3.22
CA ARG A 7 -48.04 36.23 3.55
C ARG A 7 -49.47 35.70 3.51
N VAL A 8 -50.04 35.57 4.69
CA VAL A 8 -51.47 35.53 4.96
C VAL A 8 -52.08 36.85 4.48
N CYS A 9 -53.12 36.80 3.65
CA CYS A 9 -54.01 37.93 3.42
C CYS A 9 -55.47 37.47 3.51
N SER A 10 -56.11 37.88 4.61
CA SER A 10 -57.55 37.86 4.84
C SER A 10 -58.25 38.98 4.04
N ARG A 11 -59.40 38.69 3.39
CA ARG A 11 -60.70 39.41 3.57
C ARG A 11 -61.68 39.23 2.38
N ARG A 12 -62.88 38.73 2.75
CA ARG A 12 -64.28 39.03 2.34
C ARG A 12 -64.64 39.54 0.92
N ALA A 13 -65.51 38.74 0.29
CA ALA A 13 -66.79 39.07 -0.37
C ALA A 13 -66.85 40.14 -1.48
N SER A 14 -66.97 39.68 -2.74
CA SER A 14 -67.85 40.28 -3.76
C SER A 14 -68.05 39.29 -4.92
N GLY A 15 -69.31 39.04 -5.28
CA GLY A 15 -69.70 38.10 -6.33
C GLY A 15 -69.09 38.41 -7.70
N THR A 16 -68.28 37.48 -8.18
CA THR A 16 -67.87 37.29 -9.58
C THR A 16 -67.49 35.82 -9.73
N ARG A 17 -67.69 35.20 -10.90
CA ARG A 17 -67.25 33.82 -11.16
C ARG A 17 -65.74 33.73 -10.90
N HIS A 18 -65.35 33.01 -9.85
CA HIS A 18 -63.95 32.91 -9.45
C HIS A 18 -63.29 31.71 -10.12
N SER A 19 -62.39 31.98 -11.07
CA SER A 19 -61.35 31.05 -11.47
C SER A 19 -60.28 31.02 -10.38
N CYS A 20 -60.34 30.02 -9.49
CA CYS A 20 -59.29 29.81 -8.50
C CYS A 20 -58.15 29.00 -9.14
N GLU A 21 -57.31 29.64 -9.95
CA GLU A 21 -56.02 29.07 -10.31
C GLU A 21 -55.07 29.22 -9.12
N ARG A 22 -54.91 28.14 -8.33
CA ARG A 22 -53.69 27.92 -7.55
C ARG A 22 -52.94 26.76 -8.21
N ARG A 23 -51.97 27.09 -9.06
CA ARG A 23 -50.92 26.13 -9.41
C ARG A 23 -49.99 25.99 -8.21
N LEU A 24 -49.95 24.80 -7.61
CA LEU A 24 -48.80 24.41 -6.80
C LEU A 24 -47.60 24.25 -7.76
N PRO A 25 -46.39 24.70 -7.38
CA PRO A 25 -45.23 24.60 -8.24
C PRO A 25 -44.93 23.14 -8.61
N ASP A 26 -44.42 22.92 -9.83
CA ASP A 26 -43.91 21.62 -10.26
C ASP A 26 -42.70 21.27 -9.38
N VAL A 27 -42.76 20.13 -8.69
CA VAL A 27 -41.60 19.58 -7.98
C VAL A 27 -40.71 18.91 -9.03
N THR A 28 -39.51 19.43 -9.26
CA THR A 28 -38.49 18.77 -10.10
C THR A 28 -37.33 18.27 -9.25
N PHE A 29 -37.00 16.99 -9.38
CA PHE A 29 -35.80 16.39 -8.80
C PHE A 29 -35.15 15.44 -9.82
N GLY A 30 -33.83 15.55 -10.04
CA GLY A 30 -33.08 14.65 -10.93
C GLY A 30 -33.51 14.60 -12.40
N GLY A 31 -34.16 15.66 -12.92
CA GLY A 31 -34.68 15.68 -14.30
C GLY A 31 -36.07 15.05 -14.49
N LEU A 32 -36.69 14.51 -13.44
CA LEU A 32 -38.08 14.06 -13.46
C LEU A 32 -39.01 15.25 -13.17
N ARG A 33 -39.86 15.59 -14.15
CA ARG A 33 -40.98 16.51 -13.99
C ARG A 33 -42.20 15.71 -13.55
N PHE A 34 -42.86 16.14 -12.47
CA PHE A 34 -44.18 15.65 -12.08
C PHE A 34 -45.23 16.68 -12.51
N PRO A 35 -45.75 16.61 -13.76
CA PRO A 35 -46.68 17.60 -14.26
C PRO A 35 -48.02 17.49 -13.52
N TRP A 36 -48.46 18.60 -12.92
CA TRP A 36 -49.86 18.75 -12.52
C TRP A 36 -50.76 18.72 -13.77
N GLN A 37 -51.73 17.81 -13.80
CA GLN A 37 -52.63 17.67 -14.96
C GLN A 37 -53.65 18.81 -15.03
N LYS A 38 -53.78 19.40 -16.23
CA LYS A 38 -54.90 20.29 -16.60
C LYS A 38 -56.21 19.48 -16.63
N VAL A 39 -57.17 19.86 -15.80
CA VAL A 39 -58.56 19.36 -15.90
C VAL A 39 -59.18 19.91 -17.20
N ARG A 40 -59.80 19.04 -18.01
CA ARG A 40 -60.52 19.44 -19.22
C ARG A 40 -61.81 20.16 -18.85
N GLU A 41 -62.01 21.34 -19.42
CA GLU A 41 -63.26 22.11 -19.34
C GLU A 41 -64.37 21.43 -20.14
N SER A 42 -65.20 20.64 -19.47
CA SER A 42 -66.53 20.24 -19.95
C SER A 42 -67.58 20.95 -19.09
N PRO A 43 -68.77 21.26 -19.62
CA PRO A 43 -69.84 21.83 -18.79
C PRO A 43 -70.21 20.81 -17.70
N MET A 44 -69.98 21.19 -16.44
CA MET A 44 -70.20 20.33 -15.27
C MET A 44 -71.49 20.73 -14.56
N GLU A 45 -72.26 19.75 -14.11
CA GLU A 45 -73.49 19.96 -13.36
C GLU A 45 -73.18 20.22 -11.88
N VAL A 46 -73.66 21.33 -11.31
CA VAL A 46 -73.48 21.61 -9.87
C VAL A 46 -74.66 21.02 -9.10
N LEU A 47 -74.39 20.16 -8.11
CA LEU A 47 -75.42 19.51 -7.29
C LEU A 47 -75.56 20.20 -5.93
N SER A 48 -76.81 20.42 -5.51
CA SER A 48 -77.15 20.82 -4.13
C SER A 48 -77.08 19.63 -3.15
N GLN A 49 -77.10 19.91 -1.84
CA GLN A 49 -77.13 18.90 -0.77
C GLN A 49 -78.22 17.83 -1.00
N SER A 50 -79.44 18.28 -1.29
CA SER A 50 -80.59 17.41 -1.51
C SER A 50 -80.44 16.53 -2.75
N GLU A 51 -79.97 17.10 -3.87
CA GLU A 51 -79.79 16.36 -5.13
C GLU A 51 -78.68 15.32 -5.03
N ALA A 52 -77.57 15.66 -4.35
CA ALA A 52 -76.48 14.74 -4.10
C ALA A 52 -76.93 13.54 -3.25
N LEU A 53 -77.63 13.80 -2.13
CA LEU A 53 -78.13 12.74 -1.26
C LEU A 53 -79.18 11.86 -1.95
N GLU A 54 -80.06 12.45 -2.75
CA GLU A 54 -81.09 11.68 -3.47
C GLU A 54 -80.47 10.75 -4.53
N ARG A 55 -79.50 11.23 -5.31
CA ARG A 55 -78.78 10.41 -6.30
C ARG A 55 -78.01 9.27 -5.64
N LEU A 56 -77.36 9.54 -4.51
CA LEU A 56 -76.65 8.51 -3.74
C LEU A 56 -77.63 7.47 -3.16
N ALA A 57 -78.77 7.89 -2.61
CA ALA A 57 -79.80 6.99 -2.09
C ALA A 57 -80.45 6.11 -3.18
N ARG A 58 -80.59 6.63 -4.40
CA ARG A 58 -81.09 5.90 -5.57
C ARG A 58 -80.04 5.03 -6.25
N ALA A 59 -78.86 4.84 -5.65
CA ALA A 59 -77.78 4.06 -6.23
C ALA A 59 -77.40 4.55 -7.65
N THR A 60 -77.36 5.87 -7.84
CA THR A 60 -76.96 6.48 -9.11
C THR A 60 -75.47 6.85 -9.07
N ASP A 61 -74.76 6.66 -10.19
CA ASP A 61 -73.39 7.12 -10.37
C ASP A 61 -73.35 8.64 -10.59
N LEU A 62 -72.26 9.28 -10.15
CA LEU A 62 -72.06 10.73 -10.24
C LEU A 62 -70.93 11.05 -11.23
N VAL A 63 -71.31 11.40 -12.46
CA VAL A 63 -70.38 11.61 -13.57
C VAL A 63 -70.45 13.07 -14.04
N GLY A 64 -69.32 13.77 -14.11
CA GLY A 64 -69.25 15.16 -14.61
C GLY A 64 -69.96 16.18 -13.73
N VAL A 65 -69.92 16.00 -12.41
CA VAL A 65 -70.63 16.85 -11.44
C VAL A 65 -69.67 17.64 -10.54
N VAL A 66 -70.14 18.77 -10.02
CA VAL A 66 -69.49 19.55 -8.96
C VAL A 66 -70.34 19.47 -7.70
N LEU A 67 -69.72 19.06 -6.60
CA LEU A 67 -70.25 19.08 -5.25
C LEU A 67 -69.53 20.20 -4.50
N TYR A 68 -70.29 21.20 -4.04
CA TYR A 68 -69.77 22.34 -3.30
C TYR A 68 -70.49 22.43 -1.96
N ASP A 69 -69.75 22.41 -0.84
CA ASP A 69 -70.29 22.47 0.53
C ASP A 69 -71.37 21.41 0.83
N VAL A 70 -71.29 20.24 0.19
CA VAL A 70 -72.19 19.11 0.44
C VAL A 70 -71.65 18.27 1.60
N ASP A 71 -72.41 18.11 2.68
CA ASP A 71 -72.02 17.28 3.82
C ASP A 71 -72.39 15.80 3.59
N LEU A 72 -71.35 14.97 3.47
CA LEU A 72 -71.43 13.51 3.34
C LEU A 72 -70.81 12.79 4.54
N SER A 73 -70.61 13.47 5.66
CA SER A 73 -70.03 12.92 6.87
C SER A 73 -70.89 11.79 7.45
N ALA A 74 -70.24 10.77 8.00
CA ALA A 74 -70.86 9.58 8.61
C ALA A 74 -71.84 8.81 7.70
N LYS A 75 -71.84 9.06 6.38
CA LYS A 75 -72.69 8.34 5.42
C LYS A 75 -72.08 7.01 5.03
N GLU A 76 -72.95 6.04 4.75
CA GLU A 76 -72.55 4.80 4.08
C GLU A 76 -72.80 4.94 2.57
N ILE A 77 -71.74 4.81 1.80
CA ILE A 77 -71.79 4.90 0.34
C ILE A 77 -71.16 3.61 -0.20
N SER A 78 -71.95 2.83 -0.93
CA SER A 78 -71.53 1.50 -1.40
C SER A 78 -71.72 1.34 -2.90
N GLY A 79 -70.68 0.87 -3.59
CA GLY A 79 -70.68 0.47 -5.00
C GLY A 79 -70.91 1.62 -6.00
N ARG A 80 -70.73 2.88 -5.58
CA ARG A 80 -70.96 4.06 -6.44
C ARG A 80 -69.74 4.40 -7.28
N ARG A 81 -69.97 4.84 -8.53
CA ARG A 81 -68.94 5.44 -9.38
C ARG A 81 -69.05 6.97 -9.37
N PHE A 82 -67.92 7.61 -9.13
CA PHE A 82 -67.66 9.02 -9.32
C PHE A 82 -66.66 9.15 -10.47
N GLU A 83 -67.03 9.83 -11.55
CA GLU A 83 -66.16 10.02 -12.71
C GLU A 83 -66.13 11.50 -13.08
N THR A 84 -64.92 12.05 -13.22
CA THR A 84 -64.68 13.49 -13.47
C THR A 84 -65.39 14.42 -12.47
N ALA A 85 -65.72 13.94 -11.27
CA ALA A 85 -66.43 14.68 -10.25
C ALA A 85 -65.48 15.59 -9.44
N VAL A 86 -65.93 16.81 -9.14
CA VAL A 86 -65.19 17.79 -8.33
C VAL A 86 -65.89 17.98 -7.00
N PHE A 87 -65.17 17.73 -5.91
CA PHE A 87 -65.57 17.91 -4.53
C PHE A 87 -64.79 19.09 -3.96
N THR A 88 -65.49 20.16 -3.64
CA THR A 88 -64.89 21.36 -3.04
C THR A 88 -65.56 21.60 -1.70
N SER A 89 -64.78 21.54 -0.62
CA SER A 89 -65.29 21.68 0.75
C SER A 89 -66.38 20.67 1.13
N VAL A 90 -66.29 19.44 0.62
CA VAL A 90 -67.24 18.35 0.91
C VAL A 90 -66.66 17.48 2.03
N PRO A 91 -67.15 17.56 3.28
CA PRO A 91 -66.71 16.66 4.33
C PRO A 91 -67.30 15.25 4.13
N LEU A 92 -66.42 14.26 4.21
CA LEU A 92 -66.65 12.81 4.22
C LEU A 92 -66.12 12.20 5.53
N ASP A 93 -65.99 13.01 6.59
CA ASP A 93 -65.44 12.57 7.87
C ASP A 93 -66.32 11.45 8.45
N LYS A 94 -65.69 10.40 8.96
CA LYS A 94 -66.36 9.18 9.50
C LYS A 94 -67.26 8.45 8.50
N ALA A 95 -67.24 8.80 7.21
CA ALA A 95 -68.02 8.10 6.19
C ALA A 95 -67.49 6.67 5.97
N ARG A 96 -68.36 5.77 5.50
CA ARG A 96 -68.03 4.39 5.11
C ARG A 96 -68.17 4.26 3.60
N LEU A 97 -67.04 4.16 2.90
CA LEU A 97 -66.96 4.03 1.44
C LEU A 97 -66.58 2.60 1.07
N THR A 98 -67.56 1.81 0.63
CA THR A 98 -67.38 0.39 0.32
C THR A 98 -67.49 0.12 -1.17
N GLY A 99 -66.42 -0.32 -1.84
CA GLY A 99 -66.43 -0.64 -3.27
C GLY A 99 -66.72 0.57 -4.17
N CYS A 100 -66.48 1.80 -3.69
CA CYS A 100 -66.67 3.00 -4.48
C CYS A 100 -65.51 3.20 -5.47
N SER A 101 -65.79 3.78 -6.63
CA SER A 101 -64.80 4.08 -7.66
C SER A 101 -64.76 5.57 -7.94
N PHE A 102 -63.61 6.22 -7.74
CA PHE A 102 -63.35 7.61 -8.05
C PHE A 102 -62.35 7.67 -9.20
N LYS A 103 -62.79 8.13 -10.37
CA LYS A 103 -61.97 8.17 -11.59
C LYS A 103 -61.83 9.61 -12.04
N GLU A 104 -60.60 10.10 -12.16
CA GLU A 104 -60.30 11.46 -12.62
C GLU A 104 -61.04 12.54 -11.81
N CYS A 105 -61.23 12.29 -10.51
CA CYS A 105 -61.93 13.19 -9.59
C CYS A 105 -60.96 14.20 -8.94
N SER A 106 -61.50 15.29 -8.39
CA SER A 106 -60.75 16.25 -7.58
C SER A 106 -61.43 16.46 -6.25
N LEU A 107 -60.72 16.22 -5.14
CA LEU A 107 -61.16 16.50 -3.79
C LEU A 107 -60.29 17.62 -3.22
N THR A 108 -60.92 18.71 -2.80
CA THR A 108 -60.25 19.94 -2.38
C THR A 108 -60.84 20.45 -1.08
N SER A 109 -60.00 20.63 -0.05
CA SER A 109 -60.41 21.17 1.26
C SER A 109 -61.59 20.44 1.93
N GLY A 110 -61.77 19.16 1.63
CA GLY A 110 -62.72 18.25 2.28
C GLY A 110 -62.02 17.32 3.27
N GLY A 111 -62.77 16.65 4.14
CA GLY A 111 -62.24 15.75 5.17
C GLY A 111 -62.62 14.28 4.93
N LEU A 112 -61.68 13.35 5.09
CA LEU A 112 -61.89 11.90 5.20
C LEU A 112 -61.43 11.40 6.58
N THR A 113 -61.46 12.28 7.58
CA THR A 113 -60.93 12.03 8.91
C THR A 113 -61.75 10.93 9.57
N ALA A 114 -61.07 9.90 10.09
CA ALA A 114 -61.68 8.70 10.67
C ALA A 114 -62.69 7.98 9.74
N ALA A 115 -62.61 8.19 8.42
CA ALA A 115 -63.43 7.48 7.46
C ALA A 115 -62.98 6.02 7.32
N THR A 116 -63.88 5.14 6.90
CA THR A 116 -63.58 3.75 6.53
C THR A 116 -63.69 3.58 5.04
N LEU A 117 -62.60 3.14 4.39
CA LEU A 117 -62.56 2.85 2.96
C LEU A 117 -62.27 1.37 2.76
N THR A 118 -63.20 0.62 2.18
CA THR A 118 -63.06 -0.82 1.98
C THR A 118 -63.28 -1.18 0.52
N GLY A 119 -62.28 -1.73 -0.16
CA GLY A 119 -62.40 -2.08 -1.59
C GLY A 119 -62.58 -0.88 -2.52
N SER A 120 -62.35 0.34 -2.04
CA SER A 120 -62.57 1.56 -2.82
C SER A 120 -61.37 1.87 -3.71
N ARG A 121 -61.62 2.35 -4.93
CA ARG A 121 -60.60 2.62 -5.95
C ARG A 121 -60.58 4.10 -6.31
N PHE A 122 -59.39 4.67 -6.32
CA PHE A 122 -59.10 6.03 -6.75
C PHE A 122 -58.11 5.92 -7.92
N TYR A 123 -58.52 6.41 -9.09
CA TYR A 123 -57.68 6.42 -10.27
C TYR A 123 -57.54 7.84 -10.78
N ARG A 124 -56.31 8.34 -10.93
CA ARG A 124 -56.01 9.72 -11.34
C ARG A 124 -56.79 10.77 -10.55
N THR A 125 -56.99 10.52 -9.26
CA THR A 125 -57.76 11.41 -8.39
C THR A 125 -56.80 12.34 -7.65
N THR A 126 -57.17 13.62 -7.57
CA THR A 126 -56.41 14.63 -6.83
C THR A 126 -57.04 14.83 -5.45
N PHE A 127 -56.20 14.86 -4.42
CA PHE A 127 -56.54 15.20 -3.05
C PHE A 127 -55.66 16.38 -2.66
N ALA A 128 -56.25 17.57 -2.59
CA ALA A 128 -55.55 18.77 -2.17
C ALA A 128 -56.14 19.25 -0.84
N ASP A 129 -55.31 19.28 0.20
CA ASP A 129 -55.72 19.68 1.56
C ASP A 129 -56.86 18.80 2.09
N VAL A 130 -56.69 17.47 1.92
CA VAL A 130 -57.66 16.46 2.39
C VAL A 130 -57.02 15.61 3.48
N SER A 131 -57.63 15.61 4.66
CA SER A 131 -57.20 14.81 5.81
C SER A 131 -57.83 13.42 5.77
N LEU A 132 -57.00 12.37 5.77
CA LEU A 132 -57.32 10.98 6.08
C LEU A 132 -56.84 10.59 7.49
N ALA A 133 -56.66 11.57 8.40
CA ALA A 133 -56.15 11.30 9.74
C ALA A 133 -57.08 10.31 10.49
N GLY A 134 -56.51 9.29 11.11
CA GLY A 134 -57.25 8.23 11.82
C GLY A 134 -58.16 7.37 10.94
N ALA A 135 -58.11 7.50 9.61
CA ALA A 135 -58.92 6.70 8.70
C ALA A 135 -58.50 5.22 8.72
N THR A 136 -59.44 4.34 8.42
CA THR A 136 -59.19 2.91 8.21
C THR A 136 -59.38 2.57 6.74
N LEU A 137 -58.32 2.10 6.10
CA LEU A 137 -58.30 1.75 4.69
C LEU A 137 -57.97 0.27 4.55
N GLN A 138 -58.83 -0.48 3.88
CA GLN A 138 -58.66 -1.91 3.69
C GLN A 138 -58.94 -2.27 2.23
N ASP A 139 -58.03 -3.05 1.63
CA ASP A 139 -58.17 -3.59 0.27
C ASP A 139 -58.49 -2.48 -0.77
N SER A 140 -58.01 -1.25 -0.56
CA SER A 140 -58.31 -0.07 -1.37
C SER A 140 -57.14 0.29 -2.30
N SER A 141 -57.40 1.04 -3.38
CA SER A 141 -56.38 1.35 -4.41
C SER A 141 -56.32 2.84 -4.70
N PHE A 142 -55.11 3.39 -4.74
CA PHE A 142 -54.76 4.73 -5.18
C PHE A 142 -53.79 4.60 -6.35
N ASP A 143 -54.31 4.73 -7.56
CA ASP A 143 -53.60 4.54 -8.82
C ASP A 143 -53.42 5.89 -9.51
N ALA A 144 -52.17 6.29 -9.76
CA ALA A 144 -51.79 7.56 -10.36
C ALA A 144 -52.43 8.78 -9.67
N CYS A 145 -52.60 8.73 -8.35
CA CYS A 145 -53.24 9.80 -7.59
C CYS A 145 -52.22 10.87 -7.15
N SER A 146 -52.70 12.08 -6.89
CA SER A 146 -51.89 13.14 -6.29
C SER A 146 -52.51 13.55 -4.96
N ILE A 147 -51.78 13.37 -3.87
CA ILE A 147 -52.17 13.73 -2.51
C ILE A 147 -51.19 14.79 -2.04
N ALA A 148 -51.64 16.04 -1.98
CA ALA A 148 -50.84 17.18 -1.57
C ALA A 148 -51.41 17.80 -0.31
N THR A 149 -50.53 18.11 0.64
CA THR A 149 -50.88 18.73 1.94
C THR A 149 -51.94 17.94 2.71
N GLY A 150 -52.02 16.63 2.48
CA GLY A 150 -52.93 15.74 3.18
C GLY A 150 -52.37 15.24 4.51
N SER A 151 -53.18 14.51 5.27
CA SER A 151 -52.74 13.85 6.49
C SER A 151 -53.23 12.41 6.52
N PHE A 152 -52.33 11.46 6.74
CA PHE A 152 -52.62 10.08 7.09
C PHE A 152 -52.32 9.81 8.56
N ALA A 153 -52.14 10.85 9.38
CA ALA A 153 -51.66 10.71 10.74
C ALA A 153 -52.54 9.73 11.55
N GLY A 154 -51.92 8.72 12.16
CA GLY A 154 -52.60 7.69 12.94
C GLY A 154 -53.58 6.79 12.17
N SER A 155 -53.59 6.85 10.83
CA SER A 155 -54.42 5.98 10.00
C SER A 155 -53.94 4.52 10.03
N VAL A 156 -54.86 3.60 9.77
CA VAL A 156 -54.56 2.17 9.61
C VAL A 156 -54.89 1.78 8.17
N VAL A 157 -53.89 1.32 7.44
CA VAL A 157 -53.99 1.00 6.02
C VAL A 157 -53.50 -0.43 5.81
N SER A 158 -54.39 -1.32 5.38
CA SER A 158 -54.09 -2.74 5.23
C SER A 158 -54.36 -3.21 3.81
N ARG A 159 -53.43 -3.99 3.22
CA ARG A 159 -53.54 -4.60 1.89
C ARG A 159 -53.97 -3.64 0.78
N SER A 160 -53.58 -2.38 0.90
CA SER A 160 -53.97 -1.32 -0.03
C SER A 160 -52.81 -0.93 -0.97
N LYS A 161 -53.15 -0.35 -2.11
CA LYS A 161 -52.21 -0.04 -3.19
C LYS A 161 -52.05 1.47 -3.37
N PHE A 162 -50.81 1.90 -3.58
CA PHE A 162 -50.41 3.26 -3.92
C PHE A 162 -49.48 3.20 -5.14
N HIS A 163 -50.06 2.98 -6.32
CA HIS A 163 -49.30 2.76 -7.55
C HIS A 163 -49.22 4.05 -8.36
N GLY A 164 -48.01 4.56 -8.63
CA GLY A 164 -47.83 5.84 -9.31
C GLY A 164 -48.37 7.04 -8.53
N THR A 165 -48.62 6.88 -7.22
CA THR A 165 -49.27 7.89 -6.40
C THR A 165 -48.24 8.79 -5.73
N ASN A 166 -48.47 10.09 -5.79
CA ASN A 166 -47.63 11.12 -5.19
C ASN A 166 -48.24 11.59 -3.86
N LEU A 167 -47.46 11.54 -2.80
CA LEU A 167 -47.71 12.04 -1.45
C LEU A 167 -46.74 13.19 -1.20
N VAL A 168 -47.19 14.43 -1.38
CA VAL A 168 -46.33 15.63 -1.28
C VAL A 168 -46.75 16.44 -0.07
N GLN A 169 -45.78 16.77 0.80
CA GLN A 169 -46.02 17.51 2.04
C GLN A 169 -47.13 16.86 2.90
N THR A 170 -47.15 15.53 2.92
CA THR A 170 -48.19 14.75 3.60
C THR A 170 -47.73 14.36 5.00
N ALA A 171 -48.58 14.56 6.00
CA ALA A 171 -48.29 14.09 7.35
C ALA A 171 -48.63 12.60 7.49
N LEU A 172 -47.63 11.74 7.62
CA LEU A 172 -47.77 10.29 7.79
C LEU A 172 -47.49 9.83 9.23
N ALA A 173 -47.39 10.78 10.17
CA ALA A 173 -46.99 10.48 11.54
C ALA A 173 -47.88 9.41 12.19
N ASN A 174 -47.26 8.36 12.74
CA ASN A 174 -47.92 7.21 13.37
C ASN A 174 -48.91 6.44 12.45
N ALA A 175 -48.87 6.67 11.13
CA ALA A 175 -49.65 5.88 10.19
C ALA A 175 -49.15 4.43 10.14
N ARG A 176 -50.07 3.47 10.08
CA ARG A 176 -49.75 2.04 10.05
C ARG A 176 -50.12 1.44 8.71
N PHE A 177 -49.14 1.26 7.84
CA PHE A 177 -49.25 0.51 6.60
C PHE A 177 -48.87 -0.95 6.86
N GLN A 178 -49.78 -1.86 6.56
CA GLN A 178 -49.62 -3.30 6.73
C GLN A 178 -49.88 -3.99 5.40
N GLU A 179 -48.90 -4.74 4.89
CA GLU A 179 -49.03 -5.50 3.62
C GLU A 179 -49.47 -4.62 2.43
N CYS A 180 -49.13 -3.32 2.47
CA CYS A 180 -49.46 -2.38 1.42
C CYS A 180 -48.42 -2.37 0.30
N SER A 181 -48.83 -1.98 -0.90
CA SER A 181 -47.94 -1.90 -2.07
C SER A 181 -47.80 -0.47 -2.56
N PHE A 182 -46.58 0.05 -2.51
CA PHE A 182 -46.15 1.31 -3.09
C PHE A 182 -45.29 0.99 -4.30
N LEU A 183 -45.82 1.21 -5.50
CA LEU A 183 -45.13 0.90 -6.75
C LEU A 183 -44.97 2.16 -7.57
N ASN A 184 -43.73 2.55 -7.87
CA ASN A 184 -43.41 3.79 -8.59
C ASN A 184 -44.10 5.02 -7.97
N ALA A 185 -44.25 5.02 -6.65
CA ALA A 185 -44.85 6.10 -5.89
C ALA A 185 -43.80 7.17 -5.56
N ALA A 186 -44.25 8.34 -5.09
CA ALA A 186 -43.37 9.36 -4.55
C ALA A 186 -43.91 9.86 -3.22
N VAL A 187 -43.10 9.81 -2.18
CA VAL A 187 -43.32 10.45 -0.88
C VAL A 187 -42.29 11.56 -0.76
N VAL A 188 -42.73 12.81 -0.79
CA VAL A 188 -41.85 13.97 -0.91
C VAL A 188 -42.18 15.01 0.15
N GLU A 189 -41.15 15.58 0.79
CA GLU A 189 -41.28 16.64 1.81
C GLU A 189 -42.24 16.26 2.96
N SER A 190 -42.32 14.97 3.28
CA SER A 190 -43.34 14.42 4.16
C SER A 190 -42.77 14.00 5.51
N ASP A 191 -43.62 14.01 6.54
CA ASP A 191 -43.25 13.59 7.90
C ASP A 191 -43.69 12.14 8.14
N LEU A 192 -42.71 11.26 8.32
CA LEU A 192 -42.88 9.83 8.48
C LEU A 192 -42.82 9.37 9.95
N SER A 193 -42.70 10.29 10.91
CA SER A 193 -42.37 9.97 12.30
C SER A 193 -43.29 8.91 12.92
N GLY A 194 -42.72 7.84 13.46
CA GLY A 194 -43.45 6.73 14.09
C GLY A 194 -44.32 5.91 13.13
N SER A 195 -44.27 6.15 11.82
CA SER A 195 -45.03 5.36 10.84
C SER A 195 -44.42 3.97 10.66
N THR A 196 -45.28 2.98 10.42
CA THR A 196 -44.87 1.58 10.21
C THR A 196 -45.27 1.11 8.83
N TRP A 197 -44.36 0.45 8.13
CA TRP A 197 -44.48 -0.06 6.76
C TRP A 197 -44.28 -1.58 6.75
N HIS A 198 -44.94 -2.26 7.68
CA HIS A 198 -44.66 -3.66 7.98
C HIS A 198 -45.16 -4.58 6.87
N GLY A 199 -44.25 -5.42 6.33
CA GLY A 199 -44.57 -6.32 5.22
C GLY A 199 -44.98 -5.59 3.95
N CYS A 200 -44.71 -4.29 3.85
CA CYS A 200 -45.03 -3.50 2.67
C CYS A 200 -44.05 -3.79 1.53
N ILE A 201 -44.56 -3.71 0.30
CA ILE A 201 -43.74 -3.70 -0.91
C ILE A 201 -43.54 -2.24 -1.31
N VAL A 202 -42.31 -1.76 -1.28
CA VAL A 202 -41.92 -0.40 -1.65
C VAL A 202 -40.97 -0.50 -2.83
N ASP A 203 -41.52 -0.54 -4.05
CA ASP A 203 -40.76 -0.77 -5.28
C ASP A 203 -40.77 0.46 -6.19
N GLY A 204 -39.61 0.87 -6.69
CA GLY A 204 -39.46 2.05 -7.56
C GLY A 204 -39.87 3.37 -6.89
N THR A 205 -39.99 3.37 -5.56
CA THR A 205 -40.60 4.48 -4.81
C THR A 205 -39.54 5.49 -4.36
N LEU A 206 -39.83 6.78 -4.57
CA LEU A 206 -39.02 7.90 -4.10
C LEU A 206 -39.46 8.31 -2.69
N LEU A 207 -38.53 8.35 -1.74
CA LEU A 207 -38.66 9.01 -0.44
C LEU A 207 -37.72 10.22 -0.42
N GLY A 208 -38.20 11.35 -0.92
CA GLY A 208 -37.41 12.56 -1.13
C GLY A 208 -37.65 13.62 -0.06
N GLN A 209 -36.60 14.17 0.54
CA GLN A 209 -36.67 15.24 1.55
C GLN A 209 -37.66 14.93 2.69
N CYS A 210 -37.82 13.64 3.00
CA CYS A 210 -38.68 13.23 4.09
C CYS A 210 -37.96 13.44 5.42
N ARG A 211 -38.73 13.70 6.47
CA ARG A 211 -38.23 13.73 7.84
C ARG A 211 -38.95 12.69 8.68
N GLY A 212 -38.29 12.11 9.66
CA GLY A 212 -38.94 11.19 10.57
C GLY A 212 -38.03 10.72 11.68
N THR A 213 -38.62 10.47 12.83
CA THR A 213 -37.99 9.73 13.93
C THR A 213 -38.71 8.38 14.08
N ALA A 214 -37.95 7.31 14.32
CA ALA A 214 -38.51 5.97 14.59
C ALA A 214 -39.48 5.45 13.51
N VAL A 215 -39.14 5.67 12.22
CA VAL A 215 -39.88 5.09 11.09
C VAL A 215 -39.50 3.63 10.94
N SER A 216 -40.47 2.72 10.86
CA SER A 216 -40.19 1.28 10.72
C SER A 216 -40.55 0.77 9.33
N PHE A 217 -39.54 0.26 8.64
CA PHE A 217 -39.59 -0.58 7.45
C PHE A 217 -39.30 -2.05 7.79
N ALA A 218 -39.49 -2.46 9.05
CA ALA A 218 -39.19 -3.83 9.47
C ALA A 218 -39.97 -4.86 8.65
N LYS A 219 -39.24 -5.86 8.12
CA LYS A 219 -39.76 -6.91 7.22
C LYS A 219 -40.38 -6.39 5.92
N ALA A 220 -40.13 -5.14 5.55
CA ALA A 220 -40.57 -4.61 4.27
C ALA A 220 -39.68 -5.13 3.13
N THR A 221 -40.25 -5.21 1.93
CA THR A 221 -39.50 -5.42 0.70
C THR A 221 -39.31 -4.06 0.02
N VAL A 222 -38.10 -3.52 0.05
CA VAL A 222 -37.76 -2.21 -0.53
C VAL A 222 -36.89 -2.43 -1.76
N ARG A 223 -37.39 -2.13 -2.96
CA ARG A 223 -36.69 -2.41 -4.21
C ARG A 223 -36.63 -1.18 -5.10
N ASN A 224 -35.50 -0.99 -5.79
CA ASN A 224 -35.32 0.08 -6.77
C ASN A 224 -35.68 1.48 -6.24
N GLY A 225 -35.64 1.67 -4.92
CA GLY A 225 -36.10 2.86 -4.24
C GLY A 225 -34.99 3.90 -4.11
N LEU A 226 -35.39 5.16 -3.92
CA LEU A 226 -34.46 6.26 -3.68
C LEU A 226 -34.87 7.03 -2.42
N PHE A 227 -34.01 7.01 -1.41
CA PHE A 227 -34.06 7.91 -0.26
C PHE A 227 -33.15 9.09 -0.54
N ALA A 228 -33.70 10.17 -1.09
CA ALA A 228 -32.93 11.36 -1.50
C ALA A 228 -33.08 12.49 -0.50
N ALA A 229 -31.97 12.98 0.06
CA ALA A 229 -31.95 14.10 1.00
C ALA A 229 -32.93 13.96 2.19
N SER A 230 -33.23 12.73 2.58
CA SER A 230 -34.16 12.41 3.68
C SER A 230 -33.41 12.31 5.00
N THR A 231 -34.05 12.77 6.08
CA THR A 231 -33.54 12.72 7.45
C THR A 231 -34.40 11.78 8.28
N LEU A 232 -33.94 10.54 8.45
CA LEU A 232 -34.65 9.48 9.17
C LEU A 232 -33.79 9.02 10.34
N GLU A 233 -34.05 9.55 11.52
CA GLU A 233 -33.36 9.19 12.75
C GLU A 233 -34.01 7.95 13.37
N ARG A 234 -33.18 6.98 13.80
CA ARG A 234 -33.64 5.71 14.40
C ARG A 234 -34.61 4.95 13.49
N ALA A 235 -34.35 5.00 12.18
CA ALA A 235 -35.11 4.23 11.21
C ALA A 235 -34.85 2.75 11.39
N ASP A 236 -35.91 1.95 11.42
CA ASP A 236 -35.85 0.51 11.65
C ASP A 236 -36.02 -0.23 10.32
N PHE A 237 -34.96 -0.86 9.85
CA PHE A 237 -34.88 -1.73 8.67
C PHE A 237 -34.66 -3.19 9.06
N THR A 238 -34.98 -3.58 10.30
CA THR A 238 -34.74 -4.94 10.79
C THR A 238 -35.46 -5.98 9.91
N ASP A 239 -34.75 -7.04 9.55
CA ASP A 239 -35.24 -8.11 8.67
C ASP A 239 -35.78 -7.62 7.30
N ALA A 240 -35.46 -6.40 6.86
CA ALA A 240 -35.91 -5.88 5.58
C ALA A 240 -35.16 -6.53 4.40
N ASP A 241 -35.86 -6.73 3.28
CA ASP A 241 -35.28 -7.14 2.00
C ASP A 241 -35.10 -5.90 1.11
N CYS A 242 -33.89 -5.34 1.10
CA CYS A 242 -33.54 -4.20 0.26
C CYS A 242 -32.73 -4.65 -0.97
N ALA A 243 -33.23 -4.32 -2.16
CA ALA A 243 -32.53 -4.57 -3.42
C ALA A 243 -32.46 -3.32 -4.31
N CYS A 244 -31.27 -2.97 -4.79
CA CYS A 244 -31.05 -1.83 -5.68
C CYS A 244 -31.54 -0.49 -5.10
N VAL A 245 -31.52 -0.36 -3.76
CA VAL A 245 -31.96 0.85 -3.06
C VAL A 245 -30.81 1.85 -3.00
N ARG A 246 -31.11 3.12 -3.22
CA ARG A 246 -30.14 4.22 -3.10
C ARG A 246 -30.52 5.13 -1.93
N PHE A 247 -29.57 5.35 -1.04
CA PHE A 247 -29.62 6.38 0.00
C PHE A 247 -28.61 7.45 -0.39
N ALA A 248 -29.07 8.68 -0.61
CA ALA A 248 -28.25 9.74 -1.17
C ALA A 248 -28.46 11.06 -0.44
N GLU A 249 -27.36 11.70 -0.03
CA GLU A 249 -27.32 13.09 0.46
C GLU A 249 -28.22 13.36 1.68
N GLY A 250 -28.53 12.32 2.47
CA GLY A 250 -29.42 12.37 3.62
C GLY A 250 -28.75 11.97 4.94
N ALA A 251 -29.54 11.89 5.99
CA ALA A 251 -29.11 11.42 7.30
C ALA A 251 -30.02 10.28 7.75
N ILE A 252 -29.45 9.08 7.85
CA ILE A 252 -30.12 7.85 8.28
C ILE A 252 -29.38 7.37 9.55
N THR A 253 -29.39 8.24 10.55
CA THR A 253 -28.60 8.12 11.79
C THR A 253 -29.27 7.19 12.79
N GLU A 254 -28.48 6.48 13.59
CA GLU A 254 -28.96 5.50 14.58
C GLU A 254 -29.90 4.44 13.98
N ALA A 255 -29.78 4.18 12.68
CA ALA A 255 -30.69 3.29 11.98
C ALA A 255 -30.33 1.83 12.25
N ASP A 256 -31.34 0.98 12.38
CA ASP A 256 -31.18 -0.45 12.67
C ASP A 256 -31.37 -1.27 11.39
N PHE A 257 -30.27 -1.78 10.84
CA PHE A 257 -30.24 -2.70 9.69
C PHE A 257 -29.99 -4.15 10.13
N THR A 258 -30.24 -4.49 11.39
CA THR A 258 -29.96 -5.84 11.91
C THR A 258 -30.71 -6.90 11.09
N ASN A 259 -29.97 -7.93 10.65
CA ASN A 259 -30.44 -9.01 9.77
C ASN A 259 -30.99 -8.57 8.39
N ALA A 260 -30.87 -7.29 8.02
CA ALA A 260 -31.35 -6.83 6.72
C ALA A 260 -30.54 -7.47 5.58
N THR A 261 -31.22 -7.75 4.46
CA THR A 261 -30.57 -8.13 3.21
C THR A 261 -30.41 -6.89 2.34
N LEU A 262 -29.18 -6.57 1.97
CA LEU A 262 -28.80 -5.35 1.26
C LEU A 262 -28.11 -5.74 -0.06
N THR A 263 -28.92 -6.07 -1.07
CA THR A 263 -28.43 -6.46 -2.40
C THR A 263 -28.29 -5.24 -3.29
N GLU A 264 -27.11 -4.99 -3.85
CA GLU A 264 -26.84 -3.85 -4.75
C GLU A 264 -27.31 -2.49 -4.19
N CYS A 265 -27.29 -2.35 -2.87
CA CYS A 265 -27.70 -1.11 -2.20
C CYS A 265 -26.54 -0.12 -2.17
N HIS A 266 -26.83 1.15 -2.45
CA HIS A 266 -25.84 2.21 -2.53
C HIS A 266 -26.13 3.31 -1.52
N PHE A 267 -25.15 3.63 -0.69
CA PHE A 267 -25.17 4.78 0.21
C PHE A 267 -24.15 5.79 -0.32
N PHE A 268 -24.58 7.01 -0.59
CA PHE A 268 -23.74 8.06 -1.15
C PHE A 268 -23.89 9.33 -0.32
N ASN A 269 -22.78 9.83 0.23
CA ASN A 269 -22.75 11.05 1.05
C ASN A 269 -23.87 11.07 2.10
N THR A 270 -24.10 9.92 2.73
CA THR A 270 -25.17 9.72 3.71
C THR A 270 -24.58 9.64 5.10
N ASN A 271 -25.17 10.35 6.06
CA ASN A 271 -24.81 10.19 7.46
C ASN A 271 -25.47 8.91 8.01
N LEU A 272 -24.64 7.92 8.35
CA LEU A 272 -25.00 6.64 8.93
C LEU A 272 -24.38 6.47 10.33
N SER A 273 -24.05 7.58 10.99
CA SER A 273 -23.44 7.54 12.32
C SER A 273 -24.34 6.80 13.30
N GLU A 274 -23.72 5.97 14.14
CA GLU A 274 -24.38 5.14 15.16
C GLU A 274 -25.37 4.10 14.63
N SER A 275 -25.41 3.86 13.32
CA SER A 275 -26.27 2.84 12.73
C SER A 275 -25.75 1.41 12.98
N ASP A 276 -26.67 0.45 13.12
CA ASP A 276 -26.37 -0.94 13.44
C ASP A 276 -26.56 -1.84 12.21
N PHE A 277 -25.47 -2.37 11.66
CA PHE A 277 -25.48 -3.35 10.57
C PHE A 277 -25.15 -4.77 11.06
N THR A 278 -25.32 -5.04 12.35
CA THR A 278 -25.05 -6.38 12.91
C THR A 278 -25.84 -7.45 12.16
N GLN A 279 -25.14 -8.49 11.67
CA GLN A 279 -25.74 -9.57 10.86
C GLN A 279 -26.40 -9.13 9.54
N ALA A 280 -26.25 -7.87 9.11
CA ALA A 280 -26.70 -7.42 7.81
C ALA A 280 -25.90 -8.14 6.71
N ARG A 281 -26.58 -8.53 5.63
CA ARG A 281 -25.95 -9.24 4.50
C ARG A 281 -25.84 -8.30 3.31
N PHE A 282 -24.61 -7.92 2.98
CA PHE A 282 -24.31 -7.16 1.78
C PHE A 282 -23.94 -8.10 0.63
N SER A 283 -24.55 -7.89 -0.52
CA SER A 283 -24.12 -8.54 -1.77
C SER A 283 -24.16 -7.53 -2.90
N GLY A 284 -22.97 -7.08 -3.32
CA GLY A 284 -22.84 -5.92 -4.19
C GLY A 284 -23.16 -4.61 -3.45
N GLY A 285 -23.22 -3.51 -4.20
CA GLY A 285 -23.43 -2.19 -3.61
C GLY A 285 -22.14 -1.51 -3.13
N ALA A 286 -22.29 -0.31 -2.57
CA ALA A 286 -21.17 0.48 -2.02
C ALA A 286 -21.67 1.53 -1.04
N MET A 287 -20.85 1.86 -0.04
CA MET A 287 -20.97 3.08 0.74
C MET A 287 -19.84 4.01 0.33
N SER A 288 -20.16 5.20 -0.17
CA SER A 288 -19.17 6.18 -0.63
C SER A 288 -19.40 7.51 0.05
N GLY A 289 -18.34 8.08 0.63
CA GLY A 289 -18.41 9.37 1.33
C GLY A 289 -19.34 9.37 2.53
N CYS A 290 -19.63 8.20 3.11
CA CYS A 290 -20.57 8.08 4.22
C CYS A 290 -19.88 8.35 5.56
N ASP A 291 -20.61 8.94 6.50
CA ASP A 291 -20.19 9.02 7.91
C ASP A 291 -20.66 7.76 8.62
N LEU A 292 -19.72 6.93 9.06
CA LEU A 292 -19.95 5.65 9.73
C LEU A 292 -19.46 5.69 11.19
N ARG A 293 -19.18 6.86 11.76
CA ARG A 293 -18.67 6.96 13.14
C ARG A 293 -19.67 6.35 14.12
N GLY A 294 -19.18 5.48 15.01
CA GLY A 294 -19.99 4.75 15.98
C GLY A 294 -20.89 3.65 15.38
N ALA A 295 -20.88 3.45 14.06
CA ALA A 295 -21.67 2.39 13.44
C ALA A 295 -21.10 1.00 13.78
N LYS A 296 -21.98 0.00 13.85
CA LYS A 296 -21.58 -1.40 13.99
C LYS A 296 -21.62 -2.08 12.63
N LEU A 297 -20.48 -2.51 12.12
CA LEU A 297 -20.40 -3.21 10.84
C LEU A 297 -20.62 -4.73 11.01
N PRO A 298 -21.02 -5.45 9.95
CA PRO A 298 -21.10 -6.92 9.98
C PRO A 298 -19.72 -7.54 10.23
N ALA A 299 -19.71 -8.72 10.86
CA ALA A 299 -18.46 -9.47 11.11
C ALA A 299 -17.72 -9.90 9.83
N VAL A 300 -18.41 -9.93 8.69
CA VAL A 300 -17.84 -10.24 7.37
C VAL A 300 -18.15 -9.10 6.40
N CYS A 301 -17.11 -8.36 6.04
CA CYS A 301 -17.10 -7.23 5.11
C CYS A 301 -16.20 -7.52 3.89
N ASP A 302 -16.08 -8.79 3.50
CA ASP A 302 -15.23 -9.22 2.38
C ASP A 302 -15.66 -8.58 1.05
N GLY A 303 -14.70 -8.04 0.30
CA GLY A 303 -14.94 -7.35 -0.97
C GLY A 303 -15.76 -6.07 -0.85
N PHE A 304 -16.08 -5.62 0.37
CA PHE A 304 -17.00 -4.51 0.58
C PHE A 304 -16.36 -3.18 0.14
N LYS A 305 -17.19 -2.28 -0.42
CA LYS A 305 -16.76 -1.01 -0.99
C LYS A 305 -17.14 0.13 -0.05
N LEU A 306 -16.14 0.72 0.58
CA LEU A 306 -16.22 1.80 1.56
C LEU A 306 -15.37 3.03 1.19
N PRO A 307 -15.26 3.45 -0.09
CA PRO A 307 -14.37 4.55 -0.46
C PRO A 307 -14.78 5.87 0.22
N ASP A 308 -13.79 6.65 0.63
CA ASP A 308 -13.95 7.99 1.19
C ASP A 308 -14.85 8.07 2.45
N CYS A 309 -15.12 6.95 3.11
CA CYS A 309 -15.97 6.93 4.32
C CYS A 309 -15.22 7.41 5.57
N ASP A 310 -15.94 8.04 6.50
CA ASP A 310 -15.44 8.41 7.82
C ASP A 310 -15.74 7.30 8.83
N MET A 311 -14.69 6.59 9.25
CA MET A 311 -14.72 5.42 10.12
C MET A 311 -13.82 5.63 11.35
N ARG A 312 -13.59 6.89 11.74
CA ARG A 312 -12.72 7.23 12.88
C ARG A 312 -13.18 6.57 14.17
N GLY A 313 -12.23 5.99 14.90
CA GLY A 313 -12.45 5.38 16.20
C GLY A 313 -13.38 4.17 16.19
N LEU A 314 -13.69 3.59 15.03
CA LEU A 314 -14.52 2.37 14.97
C LEU A 314 -13.80 1.19 15.62
N VAL A 315 -14.59 0.38 16.34
CA VAL A 315 -14.14 -0.90 16.89
C VAL A 315 -14.48 -1.99 15.89
N LEU A 316 -13.48 -2.44 15.15
CA LEU A 316 -13.60 -3.43 14.06
C LEU A 316 -12.84 -4.72 14.38
N SER A 317 -12.31 -4.87 15.60
CA SER A 317 -11.46 -5.98 16.02
C SER A 317 -12.02 -7.35 15.61
N GLY A 318 -11.22 -8.16 14.92
CA GLY A 318 -11.59 -9.51 14.46
C GLY A 318 -12.54 -9.58 13.26
N THR A 319 -12.90 -8.44 12.65
CA THR A 319 -13.76 -8.40 11.45
C THR A 319 -12.98 -8.84 10.22
N SER A 320 -13.64 -9.56 9.30
CA SER A 320 -13.07 -9.90 8.00
C SER A 320 -13.33 -8.78 6.98
N PHE A 321 -12.29 -8.24 6.37
CA PHE A 321 -12.32 -7.27 5.28
C PHE A 321 -11.51 -7.76 4.08
N LYS A 322 -11.50 -9.08 3.84
CA LYS A 322 -10.68 -9.67 2.78
C LYS A 322 -11.05 -9.08 1.43
N GLY A 323 -10.07 -8.51 0.73
CA GLY A 323 -10.27 -7.87 -0.57
C GLY A 323 -11.18 -6.64 -0.55
N ALA A 324 -11.45 -6.04 0.61
CA ALA A 324 -12.28 -4.84 0.71
C ALA A 324 -11.61 -3.61 0.06
N PHE A 325 -12.44 -2.67 -0.41
CA PHE A 325 -12.00 -1.44 -1.06
C PHE A 325 -12.30 -0.25 -0.15
N LEU A 326 -11.27 0.27 0.52
CA LEU A 326 -11.39 1.37 1.49
C LEU A 326 -10.72 2.66 1.00
N GLN A 327 -10.39 2.76 -0.29
CA GLN A 327 -9.60 3.86 -0.85
C GLN A 327 -10.08 5.25 -0.38
N GLY A 328 -9.15 6.07 0.13
CA GLY A 328 -9.45 7.41 0.64
C GLY A 328 -10.16 7.47 2.00
N ALA A 329 -10.51 6.33 2.59
CA ALA A 329 -11.24 6.31 3.85
C ALA A 329 -10.41 6.81 5.04
N ASN A 330 -11.13 7.28 6.05
CA ASN A 330 -10.58 7.81 7.28
C ASN A 330 -10.82 6.84 8.43
N LEU A 331 -9.76 6.15 8.85
CA LEU A 331 -9.72 5.12 9.88
C LEU A 331 -8.82 5.55 11.06
N GLU A 332 -8.65 6.85 11.27
CA GLU A 332 -7.83 7.38 12.36
C GLU A 332 -8.35 6.88 13.72
N GLY A 333 -7.46 6.31 14.51
CA GLY A 333 -7.75 5.70 15.81
C GLY A 333 -8.67 4.47 15.78
N ALA A 334 -8.95 3.89 14.61
CA ALA A 334 -9.78 2.68 14.51
C ALA A 334 -9.06 1.46 15.09
N ASP A 335 -9.82 0.56 15.72
CA ASP A 335 -9.33 -0.73 16.20
C ASP A 335 -9.57 -1.81 15.14
N LEU A 336 -8.51 -2.14 14.40
CA LEU A 336 -8.44 -3.18 13.38
C LEU A 336 -7.68 -4.41 13.88
N SER A 337 -7.53 -4.58 15.21
CA SER A 337 -6.75 -5.69 15.76
C SER A 337 -7.35 -7.05 15.43
N GLY A 338 -6.50 -8.00 15.02
CA GLY A 338 -6.90 -9.35 14.63
C GLY A 338 -7.78 -9.44 13.38
N CYS A 339 -7.99 -8.35 12.62
CA CYS A 339 -8.79 -8.38 11.39
C CYS A 339 -8.11 -9.19 10.28
N ASP A 340 -8.92 -9.83 9.42
CA ASP A 340 -8.43 -10.32 8.13
C ASP A 340 -8.56 -9.22 7.07
N LEU A 341 -7.45 -8.55 6.79
CA LEU A 341 -7.33 -7.47 5.82
C LEU A 341 -6.60 -7.96 4.54
N SER A 342 -6.50 -9.28 4.33
CA SER A 342 -5.73 -9.82 3.21
C SER A 342 -6.27 -9.32 1.87
N ALA A 343 -5.36 -8.87 1.01
CA ALA A 343 -5.66 -8.24 -0.29
C ALA A 343 -6.59 -7.00 -0.24
N ALA A 344 -6.82 -6.39 0.93
CA ALA A 344 -7.60 -5.16 1.04
C ALA A 344 -6.86 -3.96 0.45
N VAL A 345 -7.60 -2.96 -0.02
CA VAL A 345 -7.09 -1.73 -0.64
C VAL A 345 -7.32 -0.54 0.28
N PHE A 346 -6.25 -0.10 0.95
CA PHE A 346 -6.19 1.08 1.82
C PHE A 346 -5.57 2.30 1.13
N ASP A 347 -5.41 2.28 -0.19
CA ASP A 347 -4.76 3.37 -0.94
C ASP A 347 -5.27 4.76 -0.51
N ARG A 348 -4.32 5.65 -0.17
CA ARG A 348 -4.59 7.03 0.26
C ARG A 348 -5.51 7.15 1.49
N CYS A 349 -5.64 6.11 2.30
CA CYS A 349 -6.36 6.20 3.56
C CYS A 349 -5.60 7.01 4.61
N ARG A 350 -6.30 7.37 5.68
CA ARG A 350 -5.71 7.86 6.92
C ARG A 350 -5.94 6.85 8.04
N LEU A 351 -4.87 6.20 8.47
CA LEU A 351 -4.79 5.18 9.53
C LEU A 351 -3.95 5.67 10.71
N VAL A 352 -3.89 6.99 10.92
CA VAL A 352 -3.11 7.59 12.00
C VAL A 352 -3.55 7.03 13.35
N SER A 353 -2.59 6.54 14.15
CA SER A 353 -2.83 5.91 15.45
C SER A 353 -3.82 4.73 15.43
N ALA A 354 -4.05 4.10 14.28
CA ALA A 354 -4.90 2.91 14.18
C ALA A 354 -4.21 1.69 14.81
N ASN A 355 -4.99 0.82 15.43
CA ASN A 355 -4.51 -0.45 16.00
C ASN A 355 -4.68 -1.57 14.98
N LEU A 356 -3.59 -2.06 14.41
CA LEU A 356 -3.51 -3.20 13.46
C LEU A 356 -2.80 -4.41 14.09
N ARG A 357 -2.74 -4.50 15.42
CA ARG A 357 -2.06 -5.61 16.11
C ARG A 357 -2.66 -6.95 15.69
N ASP A 358 -1.80 -7.93 15.44
CA ASP A 358 -2.18 -9.30 15.03
C ASP A 358 -3.02 -9.36 13.73
N ALA A 359 -3.18 -8.25 12.99
CA ALA A 359 -3.98 -8.23 11.78
C ALA A 359 -3.28 -8.98 10.63
N ASN A 360 -4.08 -9.62 9.78
CA ASN A 360 -3.59 -10.21 8.54
C ASN A 360 -3.66 -9.17 7.42
N ILE A 361 -2.55 -8.56 7.06
CA ILE A 361 -2.43 -7.59 5.96
C ILE A 361 -1.68 -8.18 4.75
N GLU A 362 -1.68 -9.51 4.60
CA GLU A 362 -1.01 -10.19 3.49
C GLU A 362 -1.51 -9.67 2.13
N GLY A 363 -0.59 -9.19 1.30
CA GLY A 363 -0.91 -8.66 -0.02
C GLY A 363 -1.79 -7.41 -0.03
N ALA A 364 -2.04 -6.78 1.11
CA ALA A 364 -2.82 -5.55 1.19
C ALA A 364 -2.06 -4.37 0.55
N SER A 365 -2.81 -3.44 -0.04
CA SER A 365 -2.25 -2.22 -0.63
C SER A 365 -2.44 -1.04 0.30
N PHE A 366 -1.34 -0.37 0.64
CA PHE A 366 -1.28 0.85 1.43
C PHE A 366 -0.67 2.01 0.63
N LEU A 367 -0.84 2.03 -0.70
CA LEU A 367 -0.22 3.04 -1.57
C LEU A 367 -0.60 4.47 -1.14
N GLY A 368 0.40 5.26 -0.71
CA GLY A 368 0.18 6.65 -0.29
C GLY A 368 -0.65 6.80 0.98
N THR A 369 -0.75 5.76 1.81
CA THR A 369 -1.54 5.75 3.04
C THR A 369 -0.78 6.40 4.18
N ASP A 370 -1.48 7.13 5.04
CA ASP A 370 -0.90 7.66 6.28
C ASP A 370 -1.10 6.68 7.44
N LEU A 371 -0.05 5.99 7.84
CA LEU A 371 0.05 5.05 8.96
C LEU A 371 0.84 5.65 10.13
N THR A 372 0.90 6.98 10.24
CA THR A 372 1.65 7.65 11.32
C THR A 372 1.18 7.17 12.70
N ALA A 373 2.12 6.73 13.54
CA ALA A 373 1.85 6.17 14.87
C ALA A 373 0.90 4.96 14.92
N ALA A 374 0.65 4.29 13.79
CA ALA A 374 -0.14 3.06 13.77
C ALA A 374 0.61 1.90 14.46
N ASP A 375 -0.11 1.03 15.14
CA ASP A 375 0.45 -0.16 15.79
C ASP A 375 0.20 -1.39 14.92
N LEU A 376 1.24 -1.90 14.26
CA LEU A 376 1.24 -3.11 13.44
C LEU A 376 1.93 -4.29 14.15
N THR A 377 2.04 -4.26 15.49
CA THR A 377 2.73 -5.31 16.25
C THR A 377 2.17 -6.69 15.90
N ALA A 378 3.05 -7.65 15.59
CA ALA A 378 2.70 -9.03 15.22
C ALA A 378 1.77 -9.17 14.00
N ALA A 379 1.60 -8.11 13.18
CA ALA A 379 0.81 -8.18 11.96
C ALA A 379 1.50 -9.06 10.89
N LYS A 380 0.69 -9.77 10.10
CA LYS A 380 1.15 -10.61 8.97
C LYS A 380 1.12 -9.78 7.68
N GLY A 381 2.23 -9.15 7.32
CA GLY A 381 2.37 -8.23 6.19
C GLY A 381 3.15 -8.77 5.00
N GLN A 382 3.15 -10.09 4.80
CA GLN A 382 3.85 -10.69 3.68
C GLN A 382 3.31 -10.11 2.37
N ARG A 383 4.20 -9.67 1.49
CA ARG A 383 3.84 -9.10 0.17
C ARG A 383 2.95 -7.85 0.24
N ALA A 384 2.80 -7.22 1.40
CA ALA A 384 2.06 -5.97 1.53
C ALA A 384 2.78 -4.83 0.77
N ALA A 385 2.01 -3.92 0.19
CA ALA A 385 2.53 -2.82 -0.61
C ALA A 385 2.38 -1.49 0.14
N PHE A 386 3.47 -1.00 0.74
CA PHE A 386 3.55 0.28 1.46
C PHE A 386 4.14 1.40 0.60
N ARG A 387 4.14 1.26 -0.73
CA ARG A 387 4.76 2.25 -1.62
C ARG A 387 4.22 3.66 -1.32
N LYS A 388 5.09 4.64 -1.10
CA LYS A 388 4.73 6.03 -0.74
C LYS A 388 3.89 6.19 0.55
N ALA A 389 3.74 5.16 1.36
CA ALA A 389 3.04 5.27 2.64
C ALA A 389 3.87 6.10 3.64
N THR A 390 3.20 6.75 4.58
CA THR A 390 3.86 7.41 5.73
C THR A 390 3.75 6.49 6.93
N LEU A 391 4.88 6.07 7.49
CA LEU A 391 5.00 5.11 8.60
C LEU A 391 5.82 5.71 9.76
N SER A 392 5.85 7.05 9.86
CA SER A 392 6.51 7.76 10.96
C SER A 392 5.92 7.36 12.31
N ASP A 393 6.78 7.06 13.27
CA ASP A 393 6.44 6.58 14.62
C ASP A 393 5.57 5.31 14.66
N ALA A 394 5.42 4.61 13.53
CA ALA A 394 4.69 3.35 13.48
C ALA A 394 5.44 2.25 14.25
N VAL A 395 4.67 1.37 14.89
CA VAL A 395 5.19 0.22 15.64
C VAL A 395 5.04 -1.03 14.79
N LEU A 396 6.15 -1.60 14.33
CA LEU A 396 6.22 -2.80 13.49
C LEU A 396 6.98 -3.93 14.21
N VAL A 397 6.82 -4.00 15.52
CA VAL A 397 7.47 -5.02 16.36
C VAL A 397 6.89 -6.39 16.04
N GLU A 398 7.74 -7.39 15.80
CA GLU A 398 7.31 -8.75 15.42
C GLU A 398 6.44 -8.82 14.14
N THR A 399 6.37 -7.74 13.34
CA THR A 399 5.65 -7.74 12.06
C THR A 399 6.40 -8.56 11.03
N ASP A 400 5.69 -9.37 10.27
CA ASP A 400 6.25 -10.08 9.12
C ASP A 400 6.14 -9.21 7.86
N LEU A 401 7.24 -8.57 7.44
CA LEU A 401 7.33 -7.78 6.20
C LEU A 401 7.99 -8.56 5.06
N THR A 402 7.98 -9.90 5.12
CA THR A 402 8.62 -10.74 4.11
C THR A 402 8.09 -10.41 2.72
N ARG A 403 8.99 -10.01 1.80
CA ARG A 403 8.67 -9.58 0.42
C ARG A 403 7.73 -8.38 0.32
N ALA A 404 7.63 -7.55 1.37
CA ALA A 404 6.87 -6.31 1.30
C ALA A 404 7.59 -5.26 0.45
N ASP A 405 6.82 -4.41 -0.24
CA ASP A 405 7.34 -3.28 -1.03
C ASP A 405 7.16 -1.98 -0.24
N LEU A 406 8.27 -1.44 0.28
CA LEU A 406 8.30 -0.19 1.03
C LEU A 406 9.00 0.94 0.24
N SER A 407 9.08 0.81 -1.09
CA SER A 407 9.69 1.84 -1.95
C SER A 407 9.04 3.21 -1.75
N LEU A 408 9.87 4.25 -1.57
CA LEU A 408 9.45 5.64 -1.37
C LEU A 408 8.56 5.88 -0.14
N ALA A 409 8.47 4.92 0.79
CA ALA A 409 7.76 5.13 2.04
C ALA A 409 8.56 6.07 2.97
N ILE A 410 7.83 6.87 3.74
CA ILE A 410 8.40 7.87 4.64
C ILE A 410 8.45 7.29 6.04
N PHE A 411 9.63 7.27 6.66
CA PHE A 411 9.85 6.75 8.00
C PHE A 411 10.65 7.74 8.84
N SER A 412 10.27 7.88 10.10
CA SER A 412 11.09 8.46 11.15
C SER A 412 10.62 7.86 12.48
N GLY A 413 11.52 7.46 13.37
CA GLY A 413 11.13 6.88 14.68
C GLY A 413 10.48 5.49 14.63
N ILE A 414 10.54 4.78 13.50
CA ILE A 414 9.92 3.46 13.33
C ILE A 414 10.50 2.40 14.29
N GLN A 415 9.65 1.55 14.85
CA GLN A 415 10.07 0.45 15.73
C GLN A 415 9.98 -0.90 15.00
N LEU A 416 11.13 -1.52 14.71
CA LEU A 416 11.25 -2.77 13.92
C LEU A 416 11.92 -3.91 14.72
N ALA A 417 11.72 -3.92 16.04
CA ALA A 417 12.29 -4.97 16.89
C ALA A 417 11.67 -6.33 16.50
N ALA A 418 12.51 -7.34 16.25
CA ALA A 418 12.09 -8.69 15.87
C ALA A 418 11.21 -8.81 14.60
N SER A 419 11.16 -7.78 13.74
CA SER A 419 10.43 -7.86 12.46
C SER A 419 11.21 -8.66 11.41
N SER A 420 10.52 -9.49 10.62
CA SER A 420 11.11 -10.13 9.44
C SER A 420 11.16 -9.13 8.29
N LEU A 421 12.35 -8.91 7.69
CA LEU A 421 12.54 -8.06 6.51
C LEU A 421 12.97 -8.85 5.27
N ASP A 422 12.82 -10.18 5.30
CA ASP A 422 13.39 -11.05 4.27
C ASP A 422 12.77 -10.78 2.89
N GLY A 423 13.60 -10.48 1.90
CA GLY A 423 13.12 -10.11 0.56
C GLY A 423 12.39 -8.77 0.49
N ALA A 424 12.36 -7.98 1.57
CA ALA A 424 11.70 -6.67 1.56
C ALA A 424 12.52 -5.65 0.77
N ARG A 425 11.83 -4.75 0.07
CA ARG A 425 12.47 -3.70 -0.74
C ARG A 425 12.22 -2.31 -0.17
N PHE A 426 13.31 -1.56 -0.02
CA PHE A 426 13.37 -0.19 0.43
C PHE A 426 14.10 0.66 -0.60
N GLU A 427 13.48 1.74 -1.05
CA GLU A 427 14.08 2.68 -2.00
C GLU A 427 13.96 4.10 -1.47
N GLN A 428 15.09 4.81 -1.37
CA GLN A 428 15.18 6.21 -0.90
C GLN A 428 14.54 6.45 0.47
N ALA A 429 14.57 5.45 1.35
CA ALA A 429 14.00 5.50 2.69
C ALA A 429 15.04 5.96 3.73
N ASP A 430 14.57 6.54 4.83
CA ASP A 430 15.39 6.97 5.98
C ASP A 430 15.37 5.89 7.08
N PHE A 431 16.54 5.34 7.36
CA PHE A 431 16.83 4.27 8.32
C PHE A 431 17.94 4.67 9.30
N ARG A 432 18.16 5.97 9.51
CA ARG A 432 19.20 6.44 10.43
C ARG A 432 18.97 5.88 11.83
N ARG A 433 20.04 5.33 12.43
CA ARG A 433 20.03 4.68 13.76
C ARG A 433 19.13 3.44 13.87
N PHE A 434 18.77 2.82 12.75
CA PHE A 434 18.13 1.51 12.77
C PHE A 434 18.97 0.51 13.57
N SER A 435 18.35 -0.24 14.48
CA SER A 435 19.02 -1.31 15.22
C SER A 435 18.50 -2.67 14.76
N ALA A 436 19.38 -3.42 14.11
CA ALA A 436 19.10 -4.74 13.58
C ALA A 436 19.02 -5.80 14.69
N GLY A 437 19.74 -5.62 15.80
CA GLY A 437 19.90 -6.66 16.82
C GLY A 437 20.55 -7.94 16.28
N LYS A 438 20.70 -8.97 17.12
CA LYS A 438 21.41 -10.21 16.74
C LYS A 438 20.50 -11.18 15.97
N ARG A 439 20.29 -10.94 14.67
CA ARG A 439 19.41 -11.75 13.82
C ARG A 439 19.97 -11.97 12.41
N THR A 440 19.29 -12.83 11.66
CA THR A 440 19.57 -13.11 10.24
C THR A 440 18.64 -12.27 9.36
N PHE A 441 19.18 -11.68 8.31
CA PHE A 441 18.44 -11.03 7.23
C PHE A 441 18.80 -11.69 5.91
N LYS A 442 17.79 -11.95 5.07
CA LYS A 442 17.98 -12.60 3.77
C LYS A 442 17.37 -11.78 2.65
N ALA A 443 18.16 -11.50 1.61
CA ALA A 443 17.70 -10.92 0.36
C ALA A 443 16.94 -9.59 0.49
N ALA A 444 17.15 -8.82 1.57
CA ALA A 444 16.53 -7.50 1.68
C ALA A 444 17.30 -6.48 0.84
N GLU A 445 16.57 -5.62 0.15
CA GLU A 445 17.11 -4.64 -0.80
C GLU A 445 16.93 -3.24 -0.26
N PHE A 446 18.03 -2.56 0.06
CA PHE A 446 18.10 -1.13 0.34
C PHE A 446 18.78 -0.44 -0.84
N VAL A 447 18.03 0.41 -1.55
CA VAL A 447 18.56 1.15 -2.71
C VAL A 447 18.45 2.65 -2.45
N GLY A 448 19.58 3.35 -2.44
CA GLY A 448 19.62 4.80 -2.23
C GLY A 448 19.06 5.26 -0.87
N CYS A 449 19.01 4.39 0.14
CA CYS A 449 18.50 4.69 1.47
C CYS A 449 19.56 5.40 2.34
N ASP A 450 19.13 6.13 3.38
CA ASP A 450 20.03 6.68 4.40
C ASP A 450 20.03 5.80 5.65
N LEU A 451 21.09 5.02 5.84
CA LEU A 451 21.32 4.14 6.97
C LEU A 451 22.43 4.68 7.89
N SER A 452 22.67 6.00 7.91
CA SER A 452 23.75 6.59 8.70
C SER A 452 23.61 6.23 10.19
N GLY A 453 24.67 5.67 10.76
CA GLY A 453 24.72 5.23 12.16
C GLY A 453 23.81 4.06 12.52
N ALA A 454 23.31 3.30 11.54
CA ALA A 454 22.58 2.07 11.81
C ALA A 454 23.52 1.00 12.43
N ASP A 455 22.93 0.08 13.19
CA ASP A 455 23.62 -1.00 13.90
C ASP A 455 23.22 -2.36 13.34
N PHE A 456 24.18 -3.00 12.65
CA PHE A 456 24.16 -4.36 12.14
C PHE A 456 25.21 -5.25 12.84
N GLY A 457 25.65 -4.88 14.04
CA GLY A 457 26.63 -5.64 14.81
C GLY A 457 26.16 -7.06 15.13
N ASP A 458 27.05 -8.04 15.03
CA ASP A 458 26.79 -9.47 15.27
C ASP A 458 25.61 -10.07 14.45
N THR A 459 25.22 -9.45 13.33
CA THR A 459 24.17 -9.95 12.43
C THR A 459 24.67 -10.99 11.43
N VAL A 460 23.74 -11.74 10.83
CA VAL A 460 23.99 -12.55 9.63
C VAL A 460 23.25 -11.90 8.45
N LEU A 461 23.99 -11.50 7.42
CA LEU A 461 23.49 -10.84 6.22
C LEU A 461 23.72 -11.76 5.02
N GLU A 462 22.65 -12.33 4.47
CA GLU A 462 22.70 -13.20 3.30
C GLU A 462 22.03 -12.49 2.12
N GLU A 463 22.76 -12.29 1.02
CA GLU A 463 22.21 -11.72 -0.23
C GLU A 463 21.60 -10.31 -0.06
N MET A 464 22.09 -9.55 0.92
CA MET A 464 21.62 -8.19 1.20
C MET A 464 22.14 -7.21 0.15
N SER A 465 21.31 -6.23 -0.23
CA SER A 465 21.76 -5.12 -1.09
C SER A 465 21.67 -3.79 -0.35
N PHE A 466 22.75 -3.01 -0.41
CA PHE A 466 22.85 -1.62 0.05
C PHE A 466 23.29 -0.69 -1.09
N GLU A 467 22.89 -0.99 -2.32
CA GLU A 467 23.31 -0.25 -3.51
C GLU A 467 22.97 1.25 -3.41
N GLY A 468 23.98 2.10 -3.62
CA GLY A 468 23.85 3.56 -3.59
C GLY A 468 23.43 4.14 -2.24
N CYS A 469 23.41 3.34 -1.16
CA CYS A 469 22.97 3.79 0.15
C CYS A 469 24.02 4.69 0.83
N ARG A 470 23.53 5.58 1.71
CA ARG A 470 24.38 6.31 2.65
C ARG A 470 24.53 5.50 3.92
N LEU A 471 25.70 4.92 4.14
CA LEU A 471 26.05 4.03 5.26
C LEU A 471 27.07 4.69 6.20
N VAL A 472 27.01 6.01 6.37
CA VAL A 472 28.02 6.74 7.12
C VAL A 472 27.98 6.37 8.60
N GLY A 473 29.10 5.89 9.14
CA GLY A 473 29.21 5.51 10.54
C GLY A 473 28.40 4.26 10.93
N VAL A 474 28.00 3.43 9.96
CA VAL A 474 27.26 2.19 10.24
C VAL A 474 28.13 1.17 10.98
N ASP A 475 27.54 0.43 11.90
CA ASP A 475 28.22 -0.63 12.67
C ASP A 475 27.94 -2.01 12.05
N PHE A 476 28.97 -2.68 11.52
CA PHE A 476 28.96 -4.06 11.03
C PHE A 476 29.87 -4.98 11.87
N ARG A 477 30.28 -4.57 13.07
CA ARG A 477 31.26 -5.32 13.88
C ARG A 477 30.78 -6.75 14.15
N GLY A 478 31.68 -7.71 13.96
CA GLY A 478 31.39 -9.13 14.19
C GLY A 478 30.33 -9.75 13.27
N SER A 479 29.79 -9.00 12.30
CA SER A 479 28.77 -9.51 11.38
C SER A 479 29.32 -10.58 10.43
N ARG A 480 28.43 -11.45 9.94
CA ARG A 480 28.72 -12.46 8.92
C ARG A 480 27.93 -12.13 7.66
N GLN A 481 28.64 -11.80 6.59
CA GLN A 481 28.06 -11.31 5.33
C GLN A 481 28.39 -12.31 4.22
N ASP A 482 27.37 -12.79 3.50
CA ASP A 482 27.51 -13.63 2.29
C ASP A 482 26.74 -12.97 1.14
N ARG A 483 27.42 -12.72 0.02
CA ARG A 483 26.86 -12.07 -1.18
C ARG A 483 26.20 -10.71 -0.90
N THR A 484 26.80 -9.91 -0.01
CA THR A 484 26.28 -8.57 0.30
C THR A 484 26.82 -7.52 -0.69
N VAL A 485 25.92 -6.70 -1.21
CA VAL A 485 26.21 -5.68 -2.25
C VAL A 485 26.31 -4.29 -1.63
N PHE A 486 27.43 -3.61 -1.85
CA PHE A 486 27.71 -2.23 -1.41
C PHE A 486 28.02 -1.29 -2.59
N ARG A 487 27.63 -1.65 -3.82
CA ARG A 487 27.93 -0.87 -5.03
C ARG A 487 27.49 0.59 -4.88
N GLY A 488 28.41 1.53 -5.12
CA GLY A 488 28.15 2.96 -5.03
C GLY A 488 27.78 3.49 -3.65
N ALA A 489 27.85 2.67 -2.59
CA ALA A 489 27.46 3.07 -1.25
C ALA A 489 28.49 4.02 -0.59
N ASP A 490 28.03 4.91 0.27
CA ASP A 490 28.90 5.76 1.10
C ASP A 490 29.17 5.09 2.44
N LEU A 491 30.30 4.38 2.56
CA LEU A 491 30.74 3.67 3.76
C LEU A 491 31.71 4.51 4.61
N THR A 492 31.71 5.84 4.46
CA THR A 492 32.57 6.72 5.28
C THR A 492 32.34 6.43 6.77
N ASP A 493 33.39 6.17 7.54
CA ASP A 493 33.32 5.81 8.97
C ASP A 493 32.59 4.52 9.33
N ALA A 494 32.25 3.68 8.35
CA ALA A 494 31.65 2.38 8.64
C ALA A 494 32.65 1.48 9.41
N ASP A 495 32.15 0.70 10.37
CA ASP A 495 32.96 -0.19 11.19
C ASP A 495 32.65 -1.66 10.91
N PHE A 496 33.56 -2.35 10.22
CA PHE A 496 33.46 -3.77 9.93
C PHE A 496 34.26 -4.63 10.92
N THR A 497 34.82 -4.07 11.99
CA THR A 497 35.85 -4.75 12.81
C THR A 497 35.45 -6.18 13.22
N GLY A 498 36.30 -7.15 12.93
CA GLY A 498 36.10 -8.58 13.25
C GLY A 498 35.01 -9.30 12.45
N SER A 499 34.39 -8.65 11.46
CA SER A 499 33.41 -9.28 10.58
C SER A 499 34.04 -10.24 9.57
N THR A 500 33.19 -11.05 8.92
CA THR A 500 33.55 -11.87 7.77
C THR A 500 32.67 -11.51 6.58
N VAL A 501 33.30 -11.27 5.43
CA VAL A 501 32.60 -10.92 4.19
C VAL A 501 33.00 -11.89 3.09
N GLU A 502 32.04 -12.68 2.64
CA GLU A 502 32.19 -13.63 1.54
C GLU A 502 31.45 -13.12 0.31
N TRP A 503 32.11 -13.11 -0.85
CA TRP A 503 31.51 -12.67 -2.12
C TRP A 503 30.90 -11.26 -2.08
N GLY A 504 31.50 -10.34 -1.31
CA GLY A 504 31.05 -8.96 -1.26
C GLY A 504 31.35 -8.17 -2.54
N GLU A 505 30.52 -7.18 -2.85
CA GLU A 505 30.70 -6.29 -3.99
C GLU A 505 30.82 -4.83 -3.53
N PHE A 506 31.97 -4.20 -3.73
CA PHE A 506 32.24 -2.82 -3.27
C PHE A 506 32.39 -1.81 -4.43
N ASP A 507 32.00 -2.18 -5.65
CA ASP A 507 32.28 -1.36 -6.84
C ASP A 507 31.77 0.09 -6.69
N GLY A 508 32.68 1.06 -6.75
CA GLY A 508 32.36 2.48 -6.63
C GLY A 508 31.98 2.96 -5.23
N ALA A 509 32.13 2.12 -4.20
CA ALA A 509 31.86 2.51 -2.82
C ALA A 509 32.90 3.51 -2.29
N ARG A 510 32.47 4.42 -1.40
CA ARG A 510 33.37 5.36 -0.71
C ARG A 510 33.84 4.74 0.61
N LEU A 511 35.15 4.49 0.73
CA LEU A 511 35.74 3.77 1.87
C LEU A 511 36.55 4.65 2.85
N THR A 512 36.37 5.96 2.82
CA THR A 512 37.14 6.90 3.66
C THR A 512 37.00 6.59 5.16
N ARG A 513 38.12 6.33 5.86
CA ARG A 513 38.16 5.99 7.30
C ARG A 513 37.31 4.79 7.70
N THR A 514 37.00 3.90 6.75
CA THR A 514 36.31 2.63 7.03
C THR A 514 37.21 1.73 7.86
N ALA A 515 36.70 1.18 8.95
CA ALA A 515 37.45 0.29 9.82
C ALA A 515 37.30 -1.17 9.37
N PHE A 516 38.35 -1.72 8.75
CA PHE A 516 38.45 -3.13 8.38
C PHE A 516 39.35 -3.93 9.34
N GLY A 517 39.49 -3.46 10.58
CA GLY A 517 40.36 -4.09 11.57
C GLY A 517 39.95 -5.54 11.85
N GLY A 518 40.85 -6.51 11.65
CA GLY A 518 40.55 -7.92 11.89
C GLY A 518 39.49 -8.53 10.96
N VAL A 519 39.09 -7.85 9.89
CA VAL A 519 38.09 -8.36 8.93
C VAL A 519 38.66 -9.49 8.11
N ARG A 520 37.83 -10.50 7.83
CA ARG A 520 38.18 -11.57 6.88
C ARG A 520 37.32 -11.45 5.62
N PHE A 521 37.92 -10.91 4.57
CA PHE A 521 37.38 -10.96 3.23
C PHE A 521 37.75 -12.27 2.56
N HIS A 522 36.78 -12.90 1.89
CA HIS A 522 36.99 -14.08 1.08
C HIS A 522 36.27 -13.92 -0.27
N ARG A 523 37.00 -14.11 -1.37
CA ARG A 523 36.43 -14.03 -2.74
C ARG A 523 35.66 -12.74 -3.02
N THR A 524 36.17 -11.63 -2.50
CA THR A 524 35.53 -10.29 -2.60
C THR A 524 36.27 -9.45 -3.64
N CYS A 525 35.53 -8.63 -4.40
CA CYS A 525 36.08 -7.74 -5.42
C CYS A 525 36.40 -6.35 -4.86
N PHE A 526 37.64 -5.91 -5.05
CA PHE A 526 38.18 -4.59 -4.69
C PHE A 526 38.96 -3.93 -5.84
N ASP A 527 38.76 -4.38 -7.08
CA ASP A 527 39.51 -3.87 -8.23
C ASP A 527 39.41 -2.33 -8.33
N GLY A 528 40.57 -1.67 -8.38
CA GLY A 528 40.68 -0.21 -8.44
C GLY A 528 40.12 0.56 -7.22
N MET A 529 39.76 -0.11 -6.12
CA MET A 529 39.16 0.56 -4.97
C MET A 529 40.16 1.39 -4.16
N PRO A 530 39.73 2.55 -3.60
CA PRO A 530 40.59 3.42 -2.80
C PRO A 530 40.72 2.89 -1.37
N LEU A 531 41.65 1.95 -1.14
CA LEU A 531 41.87 1.33 0.18
C LEU A 531 42.87 2.08 1.08
N ARG A 532 43.59 3.08 0.55
CA ARG A 532 44.65 3.79 1.28
C ARG A 532 44.18 4.50 2.55
N ASP A 533 42.94 4.98 2.58
CA ASP A 533 42.35 5.68 3.72
C ASP A 533 41.58 4.75 4.67
N ALA A 534 41.52 3.45 4.37
CA ALA A 534 40.87 2.45 5.21
C ALA A 534 41.84 1.90 6.27
N VAL A 535 41.29 1.47 7.42
CA VAL A 535 42.09 0.87 8.50
C VAL A 535 42.15 -0.64 8.29
N LEU A 536 43.30 -1.15 7.84
CA LEU A 536 43.48 -2.56 7.45
C LEU A 536 44.20 -3.43 8.49
N THR A 537 44.38 -2.94 9.72
CA THR A 537 45.16 -3.63 10.75
C THR A 537 44.60 -5.02 11.05
N ASN A 538 45.42 -6.07 10.92
CA ASN A 538 45.04 -7.48 11.08
C ASN A 538 43.92 -7.97 10.13
N ALA A 539 43.65 -7.25 9.03
CA ALA A 539 42.72 -7.72 8.02
C ALA A 539 43.26 -8.95 7.26
N ALA A 540 42.37 -9.68 6.60
CA ALA A 540 42.71 -10.75 5.67
C ALA A 540 41.89 -10.61 4.38
N PHE A 541 42.56 -10.75 3.25
CA PHE A 541 42.00 -10.71 1.90
C PHE A 541 42.36 -12.03 1.21
N VAL A 542 41.56 -13.06 1.43
CA VAL A 542 41.84 -14.42 0.94
C VAL A 542 41.09 -14.65 -0.38
N ALA A 543 41.81 -15.02 -1.43
CA ALA A 543 41.25 -15.22 -2.77
C ALA A 543 40.46 -14.00 -3.30
N CYS A 544 40.89 -12.79 -2.95
CA CYS A 544 40.24 -11.53 -3.35
C CYS A 544 40.76 -11.02 -4.71
N GLU A 545 39.99 -10.12 -5.33
CA GLU A 545 40.41 -9.37 -6.51
C GLU A 545 40.81 -7.95 -6.07
N LEU A 546 42.07 -7.57 -6.30
CA LEU A 546 42.72 -6.34 -5.84
C LEU A 546 43.56 -5.72 -6.98
N ARG A 547 43.12 -5.87 -8.24
CA ARG A 547 43.88 -5.44 -9.41
C ARG A 547 43.97 -3.92 -9.44
N GLY A 548 45.19 -3.41 -9.65
CA GLY A 548 45.46 -1.96 -9.76
C GLY A 548 45.22 -1.14 -8.49
N VAL A 549 45.01 -1.77 -7.33
CA VAL A 549 44.76 -1.08 -6.07
C VAL A 549 46.03 -0.37 -5.58
N ASP A 550 45.88 0.84 -5.01
CA ASP A 550 46.97 1.54 -4.34
C ASP A 550 47.01 1.26 -2.84
N LEU A 551 48.08 0.59 -2.41
CA LEU A 551 48.40 0.22 -1.04
C LEU A 551 49.78 0.78 -0.61
N ALA A 552 50.31 1.77 -1.34
CA ALA A 552 51.63 2.33 -1.06
C ALA A 552 51.73 2.94 0.35
N GLY A 553 52.84 2.64 1.03
CA GLY A 553 53.19 3.16 2.35
C GLY A 553 52.36 2.60 3.52
N LEU A 554 51.44 1.68 3.28
CA LEU A 554 50.61 1.10 4.34
C LEU A 554 51.40 0.11 5.21
N ASP A 555 51.02 0.03 6.48
CA ASP A 555 51.44 -1.09 7.35
C ASP A 555 50.50 -2.28 7.13
N LEU A 556 51.00 -3.24 6.37
CA LEU A 556 50.35 -4.49 6.01
C LEU A 556 51.09 -5.68 6.66
N SER A 557 51.77 -5.44 7.77
CA SER A 557 52.51 -6.51 8.46
C SER A 557 51.55 -7.63 8.89
N ARG A 558 51.97 -8.87 8.61
CA ARG A 558 51.19 -10.11 8.89
C ARG A 558 49.82 -10.20 8.20
N ILE A 559 49.54 -9.36 7.22
CA ILE A 559 48.32 -9.47 6.42
C ILE A 559 48.27 -10.81 5.67
N ASP A 560 47.08 -11.39 5.52
CA ASP A 560 46.87 -12.60 4.73
C ASP A 560 46.23 -12.23 3.38
N PHE A 561 47.02 -12.32 2.31
CA PHE A 561 46.61 -12.08 0.93
C PHE A 561 46.46 -13.35 0.10
N ARG A 562 46.67 -14.54 0.68
CA ARG A 562 46.81 -15.79 -0.09
C ARG A 562 45.73 -15.98 -1.15
N ASP A 563 46.11 -16.57 -2.28
CA ASP A 563 45.25 -16.84 -3.43
C ASP A 563 44.68 -15.60 -4.15
N SER A 564 45.05 -14.38 -3.74
CA SER A 564 44.49 -13.15 -4.30
C SER A 564 45.11 -12.71 -5.63
N GLN A 565 44.29 -12.06 -6.45
CA GLN A 565 44.66 -11.44 -7.72
C GLN A 565 45.03 -9.97 -7.48
N MET A 566 46.30 -9.62 -7.61
CA MET A 566 46.86 -8.31 -7.25
C MET A 566 47.69 -7.71 -8.41
N GLN A 567 47.31 -8.01 -9.66
CA GLN A 567 48.05 -7.52 -10.82
C GLN A 567 48.05 -6.00 -10.86
N GLY A 568 49.21 -5.40 -11.13
CA GLY A 568 49.36 -3.94 -11.19
C GLY A 568 49.16 -3.21 -9.87
N VAL A 569 49.11 -3.91 -8.73
CA VAL A 569 49.00 -3.27 -7.40
C VAL A 569 50.19 -2.33 -7.15
N SER A 570 49.94 -1.24 -6.43
CA SER A 570 50.98 -0.36 -5.88
C SER A 570 51.22 -0.70 -4.41
N LEU A 571 52.40 -1.21 -4.11
CA LEU A 571 52.88 -1.55 -2.76
C LEU A 571 54.16 -0.77 -2.41
N MET A 572 54.44 0.33 -3.12
CA MET A 572 55.65 1.13 -2.92
C MET A 572 55.80 1.55 -1.46
N GLU A 573 56.97 1.29 -0.86
CA GLU A 573 57.29 1.61 0.54
C GLU A 573 56.34 0.99 1.59
N ALA A 574 55.48 0.03 1.22
CA ALA A 574 54.58 -0.65 2.14
C ALA A 574 55.34 -1.64 3.04
N ASN A 575 54.86 -1.84 4.26
CA ASN A 575 55.39 -2.83 5.18
C ASN A 575 54.57 -4.13 5.09
N LEU A 576 55.13 -5.18 4.49
CA LEU A 576 54.56 -6.53 4.38
C LEU A 576 55.33 -7.55 5.24
N ALA A 577 55.98 -7.11 6.32
CA ALA A 577 56.75 -8.01 7.17
C ALA A 577 55.86 -9.13 7.74
N GLY A 578 56.24 -10.39 7.50
CA GLY A 578 55.47 -11.56 7.93
C GLY A 578 54.14 -11.77 7.20
N ALA A 579 53.85 -11.04 6.12
CA ALA A 579 52.63 -11.22 5.33
C ALA A 579 52.58 -12.60 4.65
N ASN A 580 51.38 -13.11 4.40
CA ASN A 580 51.14 -14.31 3.60
C ASN A 580 50.63 -13.93 2.21
N LEU A 581 51.50 -14.10 1.22
CA LEU A 581 51.30 -13.83 -0.19
C LEU A 581 51.30 -15.14 -1.02
N SER A 582 51.06 -16.30 -0.38
CA SER A 582 51.10 -17.59 -1.07
C SER A 582 50.12 -17.63 -2.23
N ARG A 583 50.59 -18.04 -3.41
CA ARG A 583 49.80 -18.14 -4.65
C ARG A 583 49.13 -16.82 -5.09
N CYS A 584 49.63 -15.67 -4.64
CA CYS A 584 49.17 -14.38 -5.13
C CYS A 584 49.70 -14.09 -6.53
N ASN A 585 48.93 -13.35 -7.32
CA ASN A 585 49.40 -12.79 -8.58
C ASN A 585 49.68 -11.29 -8.44
N LEU A 586 50.96 -10.93 -8.35
CA LEU A 586 51.50 -9.56 -8.22
C LEU A 586 52.09 -9.06 -9.55
N GLY A 587 51.74 -9.70 -10.67
CA GLY A 587 52.30 -9.40 -11.99
C GLY A 587 52.14 -7.93 -12.38
N GLY A 588 53.22 -7.32 -12.86
CA GLY A 588 53.26 -5.91 -13.26
C GLY A 588 53.06 -4.90 -12.12
N GLY A 589 53.04 -5.35 -10.85
CA GLY A 589 52.90 -4.46 -9.70
C GLY A 589 54.09 -3.53 -9.50
N THR A 590 53.87 -2.43 -8.77
CA THR A 590 54.92 -1.48 -8.35
C THR A 590 55.18 -1.64 -6.86
N LEU A 591 56.30 -2.26 -6.51
CA LEU A 591 56.63 -2.67 -5.13
C LEU A 591 58.02 -2.17 -4.71
N ALA A 592 58.47 -1.07 -5.31
CA ALA A 592 59.77 -0.48 -4.99
C ALA A 592 59.86 -0.13 -3.50
N ARG A 593 60.99 -0.46 -2.88
CA ARG A 593 61.30 -0.20 -1.47
C ARG A 593 60.32 -0.80 -0.45
N ALA A 594 59.45 -1.72 -0.87
CA ALA A 594 58.54 -2.43 0.03
C ALA A 594 59.30 -3.43 0.92
N LEU A 595 58.78 -3.65 2.13
CA LEU A 595 59.40 -4.54 3.13
C LEU A 595 58.66 -5.89 3.18
N PHE A 596 59.24 -6.94 2.63
CA PHE A 596 58.74 -8.31 2.62
C PHE A 596 59.45 -9.22 3.64
N VAL A 597 60.07 -8.64 4.66
CA VAL A 597 60.90 -9.38 5.62
C VAL A 597 60.09 -10.50 6.30
N ASN A 598 60.59 -11.74 6.27
CA ASN A 598 59.91 -12.93 6.78
C ASN A 598 58.53 -13.24 6.17
N CYS A 599 58.19 -12.71 4.99
CA CYS A 599 56.92 -13.05 4.35
C CYS A 599 56.91 -14.49 3.82
N VAL A 600 55.70 -15.02 3.57
CA VAL A 600 55.47 -16.30 2.91
C VAL A 600 54.81 -16.03 1.56
N ALA A 601 55.53 -16.24 0.46
CA ALA A 601 55.09 -16.00 -0.91
C ALA A 601 55.34 -17.25 -1.79
N ASP A 602 55.10 -18.43 -1.22
CA ASP A 602 55.19 -19.71 -1.91
C ASP A 602 54.31 -19.68 -3.18
N ASN A 603 54.86 -20.03 -4.34
CA ASN A 603 54.16 -20.02 -5.64
C ASN A 603 53.55 -18.66 -6.04
N ALA A 604 54.02 -17.54 -5.48
CA ALA A 604 53.57 -16.23 -5.89
C ALA A 604 54.13 -15.82 -7.27
N ASP A 605 53.37 -15.02 -8.00
CA ASP A 605 53.75 -14.52 -9.33
C ASP A 605 54.11 -13.02 -9.27
N PHE A 606 55.39 -12.69 -9.46
CA PHE A 606 55.94 -11.34 -9.57
C PHE A 606 56.35 -10.99 -11.01
N THR A 607 55.78 -11.68 -12.02
CA THR A 607 56.16 -11.47 -13.42
C THR A 607 56.08 -9.99 -13.81
N ALA A 608 57.17 -9.46 -14.37
CA ALA A 608 57.32 -8.06 -14.79
C ALA A 608 57.09 -7.01 -13.69
N ALA A 609 57.12 -7.39 -12.41
CA ALA A 609 56.95 -6.45 -11.30
C ALA A 609 58.17 -5.53 -11.12
N LEU A 610 57.96 -4.37 -10.51
CA LEU A 610 59.00 -3.41 -10.17
C LEU A 610 59.36 -3.53 -8.68
N LEU A 611 60.56 -4.03 -8.39
CA LEU A 611 61.06 -4.38 -7.06
C LEU A 611 62.32 -3.60 -6.68
N GLU A 612 62.56 -2.43 -7.27
CA GLU A 612 63.74 -1.62 -6.98
C GLU A 612 63.90 -1.37 -5.47
N GLY A 613 65.01 -1.82 -4.89
CA GLY A 613 65.31 -1.68 -3.47
C GLY A 613 64.34 -2.39 -2.51
N ALA A 614 63.49 -3.30 -2.98
CA ALA A 614 62.59 -4.07 -2.13
C ALA A 614 63.37 -5.04 -1.22
N ASP A 615 62.87 -5.26 0.00
CA ASP A 615 63.57 -6.03 1.04
C ASP A 615 62.81 -7.32 1.40
N PHE A 616 63.28 -8.46 0.90
CA PHE A 616 62.73 -9.80 1.11
C PHE A 616 63.46 -10.60 2.19
N ARG A 617 64.33 -9.99 3.02
CA ARG A 617 65.19 -10.77 3.93
C ARG A 617 64.43 -11.86 4.70
N ALA A 618 64.98 -13.08 4.64
CA ALA A 618 64.44 -14.28 5.29
C ALA A 618 63.00 -14.68 4.89
N ALA A 619 62.50 -14.22 3.74
CA ALA A 619 61.21 -14.67 3.21
C ALA A 619 61.26 -16.09 2.60
N SER A 620 60.09 -16.75 2.58
CA SER A 620 59.89 -18.03 1.89
C SER A 620 59.18 -17.78 0.56
N LEU A 621 59.83 -18.03 -0.57
CA LEU A 621 59.27 -17.90 -1.92
C LEU A 621 59.65 -19.07 -2.86
N PRO A 622 59.54 -20.34 -2.42
CA PRO A 622 59.75 -21.48 -3.31
C PRO A 622 58.75 -21.46 -4.47
N GLN A 623 59.23 -21.85 -5.66
CA GLN A 623 58.43 -21.91 -6.89
C GLN A 623 57.79 -20.58 -7.32
N ALA A 624 58.20 -19.46 -6.74
CA ALA A 624 57.72 -18.15 -7.16
C ALA A 624 58.24 -17.76 -8.56
N SER A 625 57.43 -17.02 -9.32
CA SER A 625 57.80 -16.47 -10.63
C SER A 625 58.29 -15.03 -10.47
N PHE A 626 59.45 -14.75 -11.05
CA PHE A 626 60.11 -13.45 -11.17
C PHE A 626 60.47 -13.16 -12.65
N VAL A 627 59.73 -13.75 -13.59
CA VAL A 627 59.99 -13.61 -15.03
C VAL A 627 59.96 -12.14 -15.43
N GLY A 628 61.04 -11.64 -16.03
CA GLY A 628 61.13 -10.26 -16.51
C GLY A 628 61.05 -9.19 -15.42
N VAL A 629 61.22 -9.54 -14.14
CA VAL A 629 61.13 -8.59 -13.03
C VAL A 629 62.24 -7.53 -13.12
N ASN A 630 61.99 -6.33 -12.63
CA ASN A 630 62.99 -5.27 -12.49
C ASN A 630 63.27 -5.00 -11.01
N ALA A 631 64.34 -5.55 -10.47
CA ALA A 631 64.67 -5.56 -9.04
C ALA A 631 66.12 -5.10 -8.75
N PRO A 632 66.58 -3.94 -9.26
CA PRO A 632 67.92 -3.45 -8.93
C PRO A 632 68.01 -3.15 -7.42
N TRP A 633 69.14 -3.51 -6.83
CA TRP A 633 69.43 -3.32 -5.39
C TRP A 633 68.45 -3.97 -4.41
N ALA A 634 67.57 -4.86 -4.89
CA ALA A 634 66.67 -5.61 -4.03
C ALA A 634 67.45 -6.58 -3.12
N ILE A 635 66.93 -6.82 -1.91
CA ILE A 635 67.58 -7.65 -0.89
C ILE A 635 66.80 -8.94 -0.72
N PHE A 636 67.36 -10.05 -1.20
CA PHE A 636 66.85 -11.41 -1.03
C PHE A 636 67.67 -12.22 -0.02
N ALA A 637 68.53 -11.59 0.78
CA ALA A 637 69.43 -12.30 1.69
C ALA A 637 68.69 -13.27 2.63
N GLY A 638 69.17 -14.51 2.72
CA GLY A 638 68.58 -15.57 3.56
C GLY A 638 67.24 -16.12 3.08
N CYS A 639 66.75 -15.77 1.89
CA CYS A 639 65.48 -16.29 1.38
C CYS A 639 65.54 -17.77 1.00
N ASN A 640 64.38 -18.44 1.10
CA ASN A 640 64.12 -19.70 0.41
C ASN A 640 63.51 -19.41 -0.98
N LEU A 641 64.28 -19.59 -2.03
CA LEU A 641 63.93 -19.35 -3.43
C LEU A 641 64.08 -20.62 -4.30
N GLY A 642 63.97 -21.80 -3.68
CA GLY A 642 64.09 -23.07 -4.40
C GLY A 642 63.08 -23.18 -5.55
N GLN A 643 63.52 -23.66 -6.72
CA GLN A 643 62.69 -23.84 -7.92
C GLN A 643 62.01 -22.56 -8.44
N SER A 644 62.48 -21.37 -8.04
CA SER A 644 61.94 -20.10 -8.54
C SER A 644 62.36 -19.80 -9.98
N ASN A 645 61.55 -19.01 -10.70
CA ASN A 645 61.78 -18.67 -12.11
C ASN A 645 62.16 -17.20 -12.26
N TRP A 646 63.39 -16.91 -12.67
CA TRP A 646 63.99 -15.60 -12.86
C TRP A 646 64.29 -15.29 -14.33
N THR A 647 63.63 -15.97 -15.27
CA THR A 647 63.91 -15.81 -16.70
C THR A 647 63.79 -14.35 -17.13
N GLY A 648 64.84 -13.79 -17.73
CA GLY A 648 64.88 -12.40 -18.20
C GLY A 648 64.84 -11.33 -17.09
N ALA A 649 65.01 -11.70 -15.82
CA ALA A 649 65.01 -10.76 -14.70
C ALA A 649 66.17 -9.76 -14.75
N ARG A 650 65.95 -8.53 -14.29
CA ARG A 650 66.99 -7.51 -14.08
C ARG A 650 67.22 -7.32 -12.59
N VAL A 651 68.32 -7.86 -12.07
CA VAL A 651 68.64 -7.89 -10.64
C VAL A 651 70.01 -7.26 -10.37
N THR A 652 70.34 -6.19 -11.10
CA THR A 652 71.63 -5.49 -10.99
C THR A 652 71.89 -5.00 -9.57
N GLY A 653 73.01 -5.38 -8.98
CA GLY A 653 73.38 -5.02 -7.60
C GLY A 653 72.48 -5.64 -6.51
N ALA A 654 71.60 -6.58 -6.85
CA ALA A 654 70.74 -7.25 -5.87
C ALA A 654 71.52 -8.21 -4.98
N ARG A 655 71.00 -8.47 -3.78
CA ARG A 655 71.65 -9.28 -2.75
C ARG A 655 70.95 -10.62 -2.57
N PHE A 656 71.60 -11.71 -2.94
CA PHE A 656 71.17 -13.10 -2.75
C PHE A 656 72.05 -13.86 -1.74
N ASP A 657 72.73 -13.15 -0.83
CA ASP A 657 73.61 -13.78 0.15
C ASP A 657 72.88 -14.79 1.04
N GLN A 658 73.48 -15.98 1.23
CA GLN A 658 72.94 -17.07 2.05
C GLN A 658 71.54 -17.56 1.63
N THR A 659 71.18 -17.43 0.35
CA THR A 659 69.88 -17.90 -0.17
C THR A 659 69.87 -19.37 -0.57
N THR A 660 68.69 -19.98 -0.57
CA THR A 660 68.45 -21.28 -1.23
C THR A 660 67.86 -21.04 -2.61
N LEU A 661 68.60 -21.35 -3.66
CA LEU A 661 68.24 -21.17 -5.08
C LEU A 661 68.29 -22.49 -5.86
N ALA A 662 68.20 -23.62 -5.15
CA ALA A 662 68.29 -24.94 -5.76
C ALA A 662 67.24 -25.10 -6.86
N PHE A 663 67.67 -25.51 -8.06
CA PHE A 663 66.84 -25.65 -9.26
C PHE A 663 66.13 -24.36 -9.75
N ALA A 664 66.57 -23.17 -9.33
CA ALA A 664 66.04 -21.92 -9.87
C ALA A 664 66.47 -21.70 -11.33
N ASP A 665 65.68 -20.98 -12.12
CA ASP A 665 65.98 -20.67 -13.53
C ASP A 665 66.27 -19.17 -13.75
N PHE A 666 67.52 -18.81 -13.98
CA PHE A 666 67.96 -17.44 -14.31
C PHE A 666 68.17 -17.22 -15.81
N SER A 667 67.58 -18.03 -16.69
CA SER A 667 67.85 -17.92 -18.13
C SER A 667 67.65 -16.50 -18.66
N GLY A 668 68.68 -15.92 -19.29
CA GLY A 668 68.61 -14.56 -19.83
C GLY A 668 68.60 -13.43 -18.80
N ALA A 669 68.82 -13.71 -17.51
CA ALA A 669 68.80 -12.69 -16.46
C ALA A 669 70.05 -11.79 -16.46
N ASN A 670 69.87 -10.51 -16.14
CA ASN A 670 70.96 -9.59 -15.84
C ASN A 670 71.23 -9.57 -14.34
N VAL A 671 72.33 -10.20 -13.94
CA VAL A 671 72.80 -10.32 -12.55
C VAL A 671 74.07 -9.49 -12.30
N GLU A 672 74.33 -8.44 -13.11
CA GLU A 672 75.51 -7.61 -12.98
C GLU A 672 75.65 -7.02 -11.56
N GLY A 673 76.81 -7.20 -10.92
CA GLY A 673 77.08 -6.71 -9.58
C GLY A 673 76.25 -7.35 -8.46
N ALA A 674 75.44 -8.38 -8.75
CA ALA A 674 74.65 -9.07 -7.74
C ALA A 674 75.53 -9.92 -6.82
N VAL A 675 75.12 -10.09 -5.56
CA VAL A 675 75.86 -10.82 -4.53
C VAL A 675 75.23 -12.18 -4.26
N PHE A 676 75.87 -13.27 -4.66
CA PHE A 676 75.45 -14.65 -4.41
C PHE A 676 76.30 -15.34 -3.33
N ALA A 677 76.98 -14.57 -2.46
CA ALA A 677 77.88 -15.11 -1.47
C ALA A 677 77.18 -16.16 -0.58
N ARG A 678 77.74 -17.37 -0.50
CA ARG A 678 77.18 -18.52 0.24
C ARG A 678 75.77 -18.96 -0.18
N ALA A 679 75.29 -18.56 -1.37
CA ALA A 679 74.01 -19.04 -1.90
C ALA A 679 74.12 -20.49 -2.40
N ASP A 680 73.02 -21.25 -2.30
CA ASP A 680 72.92 -22.60 -2.86
C ASP A 680 72.18 -22.60 -4.20
N LEU A 681 72.92 -22.62 -5.31
CA LEU A 681 72.36 -22.69 -6.66
C LEU A 681 72.41 -24.12 -7.23
N SER A 682 72.40 -25.16 -6.38
CA SER A 682 72.52 -26.54 -6.86
C SER A 682 71.41 -26.88 -7.87
N GLY A 683 71.80 -27.31 -9.08
CA GLY A 683 70.86 -27.63 -10.17
C GLY A 683 70.20 -26.45 -10.86
N ALA A 684 70.57 -25.19 -10.53
CA ALA A 684 70.01 -24.00 -11.15
C ALA A 684 70.39 -23.89 -12.64
N ASN A 685 69.58 -23.16 -13.40
CA ASN A 685 69.82 -22.85 -14.81
C ASN A 685 70.34 -21.41 -14.95
N LEU A 686 71.56 -21.25 -15.44
CA LEU A 686 72.25 -19.97 -15.64
C LEU A 686 72.53 -19.73 -17.14
N HIS A 687 71.69 -20.23 -18.03
CA HIS A 687 71.84 -20.04 -19.47
C HIS A 687 71.73 -18.56 -19.85
N ASN A 688 72.70 -18.03 -20.58
CA ASN A 688 72.67 -16.66 -21.13
C ASN A 688 72.51 -15.54 -20.08
N ILE A 689 73.09 -15.70 -18.89
CA ILE A 689 73.12 -14.62 -17.88
C ILE A 689 74.18 -13.57 -18.18
N SER A 690 73.93 -12.33 -17.74
CA SER A 690 74.96 -11.28 -17.67
C SER A 690 75.43 -11.14 -16.22
N ASP A 691 76.62 -11.63 -15.89
CA ASP A 691 77.13 -11.75 -14.52
C ASP A 691 78.40 -10.93 -14.24
N THR A 692 78.66 -9.90 -15.04
CA THR A 692 79.78 -8.97 -14.84
C THR A 692 79.81 -8.46 -13.40
N ARG A 693 80.96 -8.56 -12.72
CA ARG A 693 81.16 -8.13 -11.32
C ARG A 693 80.22 -8.80 -10.30
N ALA A 694 79.53 -9.89 -10.63
CA ALA A 694 78.76 -10.64 -9.65
C ALA A 694 79.68 -11.34 -8.65
N ASP A 695 79.31 -11.33 -7.37
CA ASP A 695 80.06 -11.99 -6.30
C ASP A 695 79.53 -13.42 -6.09
N TRP A 696 80.37 -14.40 -6.40
CA TRP A 696 80.07 -15.83 -6.27
C TRP A 696 80.79 -16.49 -5.09
N SER A 697 81.34 -15.71 -4.15
CA SER A 697 82.18 -16.21 -3.07
C SER A 697 81.47 -17.29 -2.23
N GLU A 698 82.06 -18.47 -2.15
CA GLU A 698 81.51 -19.62 -1.41
C GLU A 698 80.10 -20.10 -1.88
N ALA A 699 79.65 -19.70 -3.08
CA ALA A 699 78.37 -20.18 -3.63
C ALA A 699 78.45 -21.68 -4.01
N LYS A 700 77.40 -22.44 -3.72
CA LYS A 700 77.29 -23.85 -4.14
C LYS A 700 76.75 -23.92 -5.57
N LEU A 701 77.57 -24.38 -6.50
CA LEU A 701 77.26 -24.42 -7.94
C LEU A 701 77.14 -25.86 -8.48
N ASN A 702 76.77 -26.82 -7.63
CA ASN A 702 76.71 -28.23 -8.00
C ASN A 702 75.65 -28.47 -9.10
N ARG A 703 76.03 -29.11 -10.21
CA ARG A 703 75.12 -29.47 -11.32
C ARG A 703 74.37 -28.26 -11.94
N VAL A 704 74.91 -27.06 -11.82
CA VAL A 704 74.38 -25.87 -12.48
C VAL A 704 74.45 -26.03 -14.00
N ARG A 705 73.37 -25.67 -14.70
CA ARG A 705 73.33 -25.64 -16.17
C ARG A 705 73.87 -24.30 -16.64
N ARG A 706 75.02 -24.32 -17.31
CA ARG A 706 75.64 -23.14 -17.92
C ARG A 706 75.07 -22.88 -19.32
N THR A 707 75.47 -21.79 -19.94
CA THR A 707 75.08 -21.42 -21.32
C THR A 707 75.38 -22.54 -22.32
N ASP A 708 74.32 -23.19 -22.81
CA ASP A 708 74.33 -23.97 -24.04
C ASP A 708 74.56 -23.05 -25.25
N LYS A 709 75.66 -23.27 -25.97
CA LYS A 709 76.08 -22.41 -27.10
C LYS A 709 75.21 -22.62 -28.33
N ASP A 710 74.84 -23.86 -28.64
CA ASP A 710 74.02 -24.17 -29.82
C ASP A 710 72.62 -23.59 -29.64
N ARG A 711 72.08 -23.74 -28.42
CA ARG A 711 70.84 -23.07 -28.03
C ARG A 711 70.96 -21.55 -28.17
N LEU A 712 72.02 -20.95 -27.65
CA LEU A 712 72.21 -19.49 -27.69
C LEU A 712 72.39 -18.96 -29.12
N GLU A 713 73.11 -19.68 -29.98
CA GLU A 713 73.28 -19.33 -31.39
C GLU A 713 71.95 -19.42 -32.15
N ALA A 714 71.12 -20.42 -31.85
CA ALA A 714 69.77 -20.54 -32.39
C ALA A 714 68.85 -19.41 -31.89
N GLU A 715 68.89 -19.08 -30.59
CA GLU A 715 68.11 -17.98 -30.00
C GLU A 715 68.50 -16.61 -30.58
N ASN A 716 69.78 -16.39 -30.90
CA ASN A 716 70.30 -15.15 -31.50
C ASN A 716 70.23 -15.10 -33.03
N TRP A 717 69.66 -16.12 -33.68
CA TRP A 717 69.64 -16.19 -35.14
C TRP A 717 68.74 -15.10 -35.73
N VAL A 718 69.32 -14.22 -36.57
CA VAL A 718 68.59 -13.21 -37.33
C VAL A 718 68.63 -13.56 -38.82
N ARG A 719 67.46 -13.58 -39.47
CA ARG A 719 67.36 -13.80 -40.92
C ARG A 719 68.10 -12.68 -41.66
N ARG A 720 69.18 -13.02 -42.37
CA ARG A 720 69.88 -12.05 -43.22
C ARG A 720 68.91 -11.46 -44.26
N PRO A 721 68.86 -10.13 -44.45
CA PRO A 721 67.96 -9.52 -45.43
C PRO A 721 68.27 -10.05 -46.84
N ARG A 722 67.22 -10.39 -47.60
CA ARG A 722 67.36 -10.74 -49.02
C ARG A 722 67.92 -9.52 -49.74
N ARG A 723 69.07 -9.66 -50.41
CA ARG A 723 69.53 -8.65 -51.39
C ARG A 723 68.42 -8.48 -52.44
N ALA A 724 68.07 -7.22 -52.71
CA ALA A 724 67.01 -6.81 -53.64
C ALA A 724 67.27 -7.32 -55.06
#